data_AF-A0A924F2H4-F1
#
_entry.id   AF-A0A924F2H4-F1
#
_cell.length_a   1.000
_cell.length_b   1.000
_cell.length_c   1.000
_cell.angle_alpha   90.00
_cell.angle_beta   90.00
_cell.angle_gamma   90.00
#
_symmetry.space_group_name_H-M   'P 1'
#
loop_
_entity.id
_entity.type
_entity.pdbx_description
1 polymer ?
#
loop_
_entity_poly.entity_id
_entity_poly.type
_entity_poly.pdbx_seq_one_letter_code
_entity_poly.pdbx_strand_id
1 'polypeptide(L)'
;MKSLSLAMHSLAFKAALLCAVLMALTVAGVRLTERADARRAVRIALADGARFADSLAAVAHAKPSARISFPAALALGYFARAELGLGSPFRLVDLARTDPRLPIAWRPRVAHGILARLSRDSASMRPDPAALHVAMVADSGAGTALLQVVDSVMEFEGDSPLALDAMRIAAAQANARGIVRQGVVPLLDAAALLAFDRVRARRDLERAIVAASRNDGDLLQIIALWRAERRFAVERPLLAETAPSSRRVASRVPLMLAAIEAAAQTRHRDVASGAVPALPANAARALSMLISVRQRPPQPQVKLGVLDARIVAADRDMALSPLISRLLQAATNEETLVITLSNAAGDSLQAPMAAAAALLAAQGLRTLAQEVVFHPGTLVLRPEQVVERLGLASLTFGKDAPASWRPFYAREFALAVDALRDVFPRASFVGLNVHIGDTVHSGALAMHDPRSRTLSLPLATGFGAIGHELMHDLDWQAARDDANRLGTYATDNAWRGSRSQPIAATLARLAEFVPASNVSTAFNKEARRPAELLARGADWFLASALARQGRVNGALSSVQDGWIRGYASAAGPVAFGDHAAALAALFDAMPTLAVRAAMRPRSDAEREPDIGTIARAVWFAPLPSAAILNLSQSRVLVPLPRGPSCSPVARLRLAPVLGTAREVARGFLEPRIVRGMQRWARAADTAQLSADASLLRLALLGAPMNPAVIDSARQKWELAAWRSLPCLAA
;
A
#
# COMPACT_ATOMS: atom_id res chain seq x y z
N MET A 1 -0.73 -67.83 -50.87
CA MET A 1 -0.30 -66.43 -51.06
C MET A 1 -0.96 -65.41 -50.12
N LYS A 2 -2.22 -65.56 -49.69
CA LYS A 2 -2.85 -64.62 -48.72
C LYS A 2 -2.31 -64.67 -47.28
N SER A 3 -1.82 -65.82 -46.80
CA SER A 3 -1.26 -65.96 -45.43
C SER A 3 0.11 -65.29 -45.22
N LEU A 4 0.96 -65.29 -46.25
CA LEU A 4 2.28 -64.62 -46.24
C LEU A 4 2.15 -63.08 -46.20
N SER A 5 1.13 -62.52 -46.88
CA SER A 5 0.86 -61.08 -46.84
C SER A 5 0.46 -60.61 -45.44
N LEU A 6 -0.45 -61.31 -44.75
CA LEU A 6 -0.84 -60.96 -43.37
C LEU A 6 0.32 -61.05 -42.36
N ALA A 7 1.21 -62.04 -42.52
CA ALA A 7 2.40 -62.18 -41.67
C ALA A 7 3.40 -61.03 -41.88
N MET A 8 3.62 -60.60 -43.12
CA MET A 8 4.49 -59.47 -43.45
C MET A 8 3.94 -58.13 -42.94
N HIS A 9 2.63 -57.90 -43.03
CA HIS A 9 2.00 -56.69 -42.48
C HIS A 9 2.06 -56.65 -40.94
N SER A 10 1.92 -57.80 -40.27
CA SER A 10 2.07 -57.93 -38.81
C SER A 10 3.51 -57.65 -38.36
N LEU A 11 4.51 -58.13 -39.11
CA LEU A 11 5.92 -57.89 -38.80
C LEU A 11 6.32 -56.42 -39.00
N ALA A 12 5.86 -55.80 -40.09
CA ALA A 12 6.10 -54.38 -40.37
C ALA A 12 5.44 -53.47 -39.32
N PHE A 13 4.22 -53.78 -38.89
CA PHE A 13 3.53 -53.04 -37.83
C PHE A 13 4.24 -53.15 -36.47
N LYS A 14 4.70 -54.36 -36.10
CA LYS A 14 5.48 -54.58 -34.87
C LYS A 14 6.83 -53.85 -34.90
N ALA A 15 7.50 -53.83 -36.05
CA ALA A 15 8.76 -53.10 -36.22
C ALA A 15 8.57 -51.57 -36.13
N ALA A 16 7.50 -51.04 -36.75
CA ALA A 16 7.15 -49.62 -36.65
C ALA A 16 6.79 -49.22 -35.21
N LEU A 17 6.03 -50.06 -34.50
CA LEU A 17 5.69 -49.85 -33.08
C LEU A 17 6.95 -49.86 -32.20
N LEU A 18 7.86 -50.81 -32.42
CA LEU A 18 9.13 -50.88 -31.69
C LEU A 18 10.01 -49.65 -31.94
N CYS A 19 10.10 -49.18 -33.19
CA CYS A 19 10.83 -47.96 -33.53
C CYS A 19 10.21 -46.72 -32.89
N ALA A 20 8.87 -46.61 -32.87
CA ALA A 20 8.16 -45.53 -32.22
C ALA A 20 8.39 -45.54 -30.69
N VAL A 21 8.38 -46.72 -30.06
CA VAL A 21 8.67 -46.87 -28.62
C VAL A 21 10.13 -46.52 -28.31
N LEU A 22 11.09 -46.96 -29.12
CA LEU A 22 12.51 -46.62 -28.94
C LEU A 22 12.78 -45.11 -29.15
N MET A 23 12.13 -44.49 -30.15
CA MET A 23 12.17 -43.03 -30.33
C MET A 23 11.54 -42.30 -29.15
N ALA A 24 10.40 -42.76 -28.63
CA ALA A 24 9.77 -42.17 -27.45
C ALA A 24 10.66 -42.29 -26.20
N LEU A 25 11.32 -43.43 -25.99
CA LEU A 25 12.23 -43.68 -24.87
C LEU A 25 13.52 -42.85 -24.97
N THR A 26 14.08 -42.69 -26.18
CA THR A 26 15.28 -41.85 -26.39
C THR A 26 14.96 -40.36 -26.20
N VAL A 27 13.84 -39.87 -26.76
CA VAL A 27 13.37 -38.49 -26.51
C VAL A 27 13.06 -38.27 -25.03
N ALA A 28 12.46 -39.24 -24.34
CA ALA A 28 12.24 -39.18 -22.90
C ALA A 28 13.56 -39.15 -22.12
N GLY A 29 14.55 -39.98 -22.52
CA GLY A 29 15.88 -40.02 -21.92
C GLY A 29 16.63 -38.69 -22.06
N VAL A 30 16.68 -38.11 -23.26
CA VAL A 30 17.30 -36.80 -23.53
C VAL A 30 16.64 -35.69 -22.71
N ARG A 31 15.30 -35.67 -22.65
CA ARG A 31 14.57 -34.70 -21.83
C ARG A 31 14.84 -34.87 -20.33
N LEU A 32 15.10 -36.08 -19.86
CA LEU A 32 15.44 -36.32 -18.45
C LEU A 32 16.86 -35.82 -18.12
N THR A 33 17.83 -36.03 -19.01
CA THR A 33 19.20 -35.51 -18.84
C THR A 33 19.24 -33.99 -18.90
N GLU A 34 18.61 -33.38 -19.89
CA GLU A 34 18.52 -31.90 -20.02
C GLU A 34 17.90 -31.27 -18.77
N ARG A 35 16.83 -31.88 -18.23
CA ARG A 35 16.21 -31.43 -16.98
C ARG A 35 17.12 -31.59 -15.77
N ALA A 36 17.92 -32.65 -15.70
CA ALA A 36 18.86 -32.86 -14.62
C ALA A 36 19.97 -31.80 -14.63
N ASP A 37 20.48 -31.47 -15.83
CA ASP A 37 21.49 -30.44 -16.03
C ASP A 37 20.94 -29.05 -15.72
N ALA A 38 19.74 -28.72 -16.19
CA ALA A 38 19.06 -27.45 -15.88
C ALA A 38 18.86 -27.27 -14.35
N ARG A 39 18.39 -28.32 -13.65
CA ARG A 39 18.27 -28.30 -12.18
C ARG A 39 19.60 -28.08 -11.50
N ARG A 40 20.68 -28.68 -12.02
CA ARG A 40 22.03 -28.51 -11.47
C ARG A 40 22.52 -27.08 -11.69
N ALA A 41 22.29 -26.51 -12.88
CA ALA A 41 22.67 -25.14 -13.22
C ALA A 41 22.01 -24.12 -12.29
N VAL A 42 20.68 -24.20 -12.08
CA VAL A 42 19.96 -23.32 -11.15
C VAL A 42 20.53 -23.41 -9.73
N ARG A 43 20.80 -24.63 -9.24
CA ARG A 43 21.36 -24.85 -7.90
C ARG A 43 22.74 -24.21 -7.74
N ILE A 44 23.61 -24.38 -8.74
CA ILE A 44 24.96 -23.81 -8.74
C ILE A 44 24.88 -22.28 -8.74
N ALA A 45 24.02 -21.70 -9.57
CA ALA A 45 23.86 -20.26 -9.66
C ALA A 45 23.37 -19.62 -8.35
N LEU A 46 22.36 -20.22 -7.70
CA LEU A 46 21.88 -19.78 -6.39
C LEU A 46 22.96 -19.95 -5.29
N ALA A 47 23.71 -21.05 -5.30
CA ALA A 47 24.80 -21.27 -4.35
C ALA A 47 25.95 -20.27 -4.55
N ASP A 48 26.30 -19.93 -5.80
CA ASP A 48 27.30 -18.91 -6.12
C ASP A 48 26.86 -17.53 -5.63
N GLY A 49 25.61 -17.13 -5.93
CA GLY A 49 25.04 -15.88 -5.46
C GLY A 49 25.02 -15.75 -3.93
N ALA A 50 24.65 -16.83 -3.22
CA ALA A 50 24.70 -16.86 -1.75
C ALA A 50 26.13 -16.66 -1.22
N ARG A 51 27.09 -17.45 -1.71
CA ARG A 51 28.50 -17.33 -1.28
C ARG A 51 29.07 -15.95 -1.56
N PHE A 52 28.70 -15.35 -2.70
CA PHE A 52 29.10 -14.00 -3.03
C PHE A 52 28.55 -12.98 -2.02
N ALA A 53 27.25 -13.04 -1.71
CA ALA A 53 26.63 -12.16 -0.73
C ALA A 53 27.26 -12.32 0.66
N ASP A 54 27.47 -13.55 1.11
CA ASP A 54 28.05 -13.87 2.42
C ASP A 54 29.50 -13.40 2.50
N SER A 55 30.28 -13.54 1.42
CA SER A 55 31.68 -13.07 1.37
C SER A 55 31.78 -11.54 1.52
N LEU A 56 30.90 -10.78 0.87
CA LEU A 56 30.87 -9.33 0.98
C LEU A 56 30.47 -8.88 2.39
N ALA A 57 29.44 -9.52 2.97
CA ALA A 57 28.99 -9.23 4.32
C ALA A 57 30.08 -9.54 5.35
N ALA A 58 30.73 -10.71 5.25
CA ALA A 58 31.82 -11.12 6.13
C ALA A 58 32.98 -10.12 6.09
N VAL A 59 33.41 -9.69 4.91
CA VAL A 59 34.48 -8.67 4.76
C VAL A 59 34.06 -7.33 5.39
N ALA A 60 32.82 -6.91 5.17
CA ALA A 60 32.32 -5.65 5.70
C ALA A 60 32.23 -5.64 7.24
N HIS A 61 31.78 -6.74 7.83
CA HIS A 61 31.67 -6.88 9.29
C HIS A 61 33.02 -7.12 9.98
N ALA A 62 33.93 -7.87 9.37
CA ALA A 62 35.24 -8.16 9.96
C ALA A 62 36.13 -6.90 10.08
N LYS A 63 35.90 -5.87 9.25
CA LYS A 63 36.68 -4.62 9.28
C LYS A 63 35.78 -3.38 9.22
N PRO A 64 35.08 -3.02 10.32
CA PRO A 64 34.11 -1.92 10.36
C PRO A 64 34.67 -0.53 10.01
N SER A 65 35.97 -0.33 10.18
CA SER A 65 36.69 0.91 9.84
C SER A 65 37.32 0.89 8.43
N ALA A 66 37.42 -0.27 7.78
CA ALA A 66 38.05 -0.38 6.47
C ALA A 66 37.21 0.27 5.37
N ARG A 67 37.89 0.78 4.34
CA ARG A 67 37.25 1.24 3.11
C ARG A 67 36.70 0.04 2.34
N ILE A 68 35.44 0.15 1.93
CA ILE A 68 34.78 -0.79 1.01
C ILE A 68 34.71 -0.13 -0.37
N SER A 69 34.88 -0.93 -1.43
CA SER A 69 34.76 -0.43 -2.81
C SER A 69 33.31 -0.04 -3.14
N PHE A 70 33.12 0.92 -4.05
CA PHE A 70 31.77 1.34 -4.45
C PHE A 70 30.90 0.18 -4.99
N PRO A 71 31.41 -0.73 -5.85
CA PRO A 71 30.64 -1.89 -6.26
C PRO A 71 30.20 -2.80 -5.11
N ALA A 72 31.05 -3.00 -4.10
CA ALA A 72 30.72 -3.83 -2.93
C ALA A 72 29.70 -3.15 -2.04
N ALA A 73 29.83 -1.85 -1.80
CA ALA A 73 28.84 -1.06 -1.08
C ALA A 73 27.47 -1.06 -1.77
N LEU A 74 27.45 -0.96 -3.10
CA LEU A 74 26.22 -1.02 -3.89
C LEU A 74 25.58 -2.42 -3.85
N ALA A 75 26.37 -3.50 -3.97
CA ALA A 75 25.89 -4.87 -3.84
C ALA A 75 25.31 -5.13 -2.44
N LEU A 76 25.99 -4.70 -1.37
CA LEU A 76 25.47 -4.76 0.00
C LEU A 76 24.18 -3.93 0.16
N GLY A 77 24.09 -2.76 -0.49
CA GLY A 77 22.85 -1.97 -0.53
C GLY A 77 21.69 -2.68 -1.23
N TYR A 78 21.94 -3.50 -2.25
CA TYR A 78 20.91 -4.37 -2.84
C TYR A 78 20.43 -5.44 -1.86
N PHE A 79 21.36 -6.10 -1.16
CA PHE A 79 21.00 -7.12 -0.17
C PHE A 79 20.26 -6.53 1.03
N ALA A 80 20.67 -5.37 1.53
CA ALA A 80 19.99 -4.67 2.61
C ALA A 80 18.55 -4.25 2.23
N ARG A 81 18.33 -3.79 1.00
CA ARG A 81 16.97 -3.51 0.50
C ARG A 81 16.10 -4.75 0.44
N ALA A 82 16.64 -5.88 -0.02
CA ALA A 82 15.93 -7.16 -0.05
C ALA A 82 15.63 -7.70 1.36
N GLU A 83 16.53 -7.47 2.31
CA GLU A 83 16.36 -7.82 3.72
C GLU A 83 15.22 -7.03 4.36
N LEU A 84 15.19 -5.72 4.16
CA LEU A 84 14.17 -4.82 4.70
C LEU A 84 12.83 -4.85 3.94
N GLY A 85 12.73 -5.60 2.84
CA GLY A 85 11.52 -5.64 2.01
C GLY A 85 11.23 -4.34 1.25
N LEU A 86 12.26 -3.55 0.95
CA LEU A 86 12.14 -2.30 0.20
C LEU A 86 11.90 -2.57 -1.29
N GLY A 87 10.64 -2.85 -1.61
CA GLY A 87 10.17 -3.23 -2.94
C GLY A 87 10.22 -4.73 -3.21
N SER A 88 9.63 -5.15 -4.33
CA SER A 88 9.61 -6.57 -4.75
C SER A 88 11.04 -7.12 -4.94
N PRO A 89 11.35 -8.33 -4.44
CA PRO A 89 12.65 -8.97 -4.68
C PRO A 89 12.91 -9.21 -6.18
N PHE A 90 11.88 -9.46 -6.98
CA PHE A 90 12.02 -9.66 -8.42
C PHE A 90 12.28 -8.34 -9.16
N ARG A 91 11.70 -7.22 -8.71
CA ARG A 91 12.10 -5.88 -9.16
C ARG A 91 13.56 -5.56 -8.80
N LEU A 92 13.99 -5.90 -7.59
CA LEU A 92 15.38 -5.71 -7.16
C LEU A 92 16.35 -6.55 -8.02
N VAL A 93 15.96 -7.75 -8.44
CA VAL A 93 16.73 -8.57 -9.40
C VAL A 93 16.92 -7.83 -10.73
N ASP A 94 15.85 -7.32 -11.34
CA ASP A 94 15.99 -6.60 -12.62
C ASP A 94 16.80 -5.30 -12.45
N LEU A 95 16.64 -4.61 -11.33
CA LEU A 95 17.47 -3.46 -10.96
C LEU A 95 18.95 -3.85 -10.91
N ALA A 96 19.32 -4.93 -10.22
CA ALA A 96 20.71 -5.38 -10.09
C ALA A 96 21.29 -5.86 -11.43
N ARG A 97 20.49 -6.54 -12.25
CA ARG A 97 20.90 -7.07 -13.57
C ARG A 97 21.28 -6.00 -14.57
N THR A 98 20.68 -4.81 -14.43
CA THR A 98 20.83 -3.72 -15.39
C THR A 98 21.61 -2.53 -14.84
N ASP A 99 21.99 -2.53 -13.55
CA ASP A 99 22.66 -1.39 -12.93
C ASP A 99 24.06 -1.17 -13.53
N PRO A 100 24.28 -0.05 -14.26
CA PRO A 100 25.58 0.23 -14.86
C PRO A 100 26.66 0.54 -13.82
N ARG A 101 26.29 0.84 -12.57
CA ARG A 101 27.22 1.06 -11.46
C ARG A 101 27.81 -0.24 -10.91
N LEU A 102 27.21 -1.40 -11.25
CA LEU A 102 27.75 -2.72 -10.93
C LEU A 102 28.60 -3.27 -12.10
N PRO A 103 29.77 -3.88 -11.81
CA PRO A 103 30.53 -4.64 -12.80
C PRO A 103 29.65 -5.72 -13.45
N ILE A 104 29.78 -5.91 -14.76
CA ILE A 104 28.94 -6.85 -15.54
C ILE A 104 28.94 -8.25 -14.92
N ALA A 105 30.11 -8.74 -14.49
CA ALA A 105 30.26 -10.05 -13.84
C ALA A 105 29.56 -10.15 -12.46
N TRP A 106 29.32 -9.03 -11.78
CA TRP A 106 28.69 -9.01 -10.45
C TRP A 106 27.17 -8.97 -10.54
N ARG A 107 26.62 -8.40 -11.60
CA ARG A 107 25.16 -8.27 -11.80
C ARG A 107 24.39 -9.60 -11.63
N PRO A 108 24.77 -10.72 -12.30
CA PRO A 108 24.10 -11.99 -12.09
C PRO A 108 24.33 -12.56 -10.69
N ARG A 109 25.50 -12.33 -10.06
CA ARG A 109 25.78 -12.80 -8.70
C ARG A 109 24.96 -12.07 -7.64
N VAL A 110 24.80 -10.75 -7.77
CA VAL A 110 23.93 -9.95 -6.89
C VAL A 110 22.47 -10.39 -7.08
N ALA A 111 22.01 -10.54 -8.32
CA ALA A 111 20.67 -11.03 -8.62
C ALA A 111 20.40 -12.41 -8.00
N HIS A 112 21.28 -13.40 -8.23
CA HIS A 112 21.16 -14.71 -7.60
C HIS A 112 21.31 -14.65 -6.08
N GLY A 113 22.11 -13.75 -5.53
CA GLY A 113 22.24 -13.55 -4.08
C GLY A 113 20.94 -13.07 -3.43
N ILE A 114 20.21 -12.15 -4.09
CA ILE A 114 18.87 -11.73 -3.63
C ILE A 114 17.91 -12.93 -3.59
N LEU A 115 17.86 -13.71 -4.68
CA LEU A 115 16.99 -14.89 -4.79
C LEU A 115 17.39 -16.00 -3.80
N ALA A 116 18.69 -16.22 -3.60
CA ALA A 116 19.17 -17.23 -2.69
C ALA A 116 18.79 -16.91 -1.23
N ARG A 117 18.90 -15.64 -0.82
CA ARG A 117 18.44 -15.19 0.50
C ARG A 117 16.94 -15.35 0.67
N LEU A 118 16.15 -15.02 -0.36
CA LEU A 118 14.71 -15.27 -0.35
C LEU A 118 14.38 -16.77 -0.19
N SER A 119 15.12 -17.66 -0.87
CA SER A 119 14.88 -19.10 -0.83
C SER A 119 15.19 -19.78 0.51
N ARG A 120 16.16 -19.26 1.27
CA ARG A 120 16.69 -19.87 2.50
C ARG A 120 15.93 -19.47 3.76
N ASP A 121 14.86 -18.68 3.62
CA ASP A 121 14.15 -18.04 4.74
C ASP A 121 15.06 -17.15 5.61
N SER A 122 16.21 -16.77 5.07
CA SER A 122 17.22 -16.00 5.78
C SER A 122 16.84 -14.52 5.71
N ALA A 123 16.28 -13.96 6.78
CA ALA A 123 16.07 -12.52 7.03
C ALA A 123 15.37 -11.67 5.95
N SER A 124 15.04 -12.19 4.76
CA SER A 124 14.52 -11.41 3.63
C SER A 124 13.10 -10.93 3.93
N MET A 125 12.83 -9.67 3.61
CA MET A 125 11.54 -9.02 3.84
C MET A 125 11.10 -9.09 5.31
N ARG A 126 12.06 -8.96 6.25
CA ARG A 126 11.77 -8.88 7.69
C ARG A 126 12.00 -7.45 8.16
N PRO A 127 10.98 -6.79 8.74
CA PRO A 127 11.16 -5.46 9.30
C PRO A 127 12.03 -5.51 10.55
N ASP A 128 12.73 -4.42 10.83
CA ASP A 128 13.43 -4.23 12.08
C ASP A 128 12.42 -4.17 13.24
N PRO A 129 12.52 -5.03 14.28
CA PRO A 129 11.64 -5.00 15.45
C PRO A 129 11.53 -3.63 16.12
N ALA A 130 12.58 -2.78 16.00
CA ALA A 130 12.57 -1.42 16.49
C ALA A 130 11.40 -0.58 15.93
N ALA A 131 10.91 -0.91 14.73
CA ALA A 131 9.75 -0.25 14.13
C ALA A 131 8.51 -0.37 15.02
N LEU A 132 8.36 -1.47 15.77
CA LEU A 132 7.27 -1.70 16.70
C LEU A 132 7.64 -1.39 18.16
N HIS A 133 8.87 -1.00 18.48
CA HIS A 133 9.20 -0.52 19.84
C HIS A 133 8.47 0.80 20.15
N VAL A 134 8.06 1.53 19.12
CA VAL A 134 7.19 2.71 19.23
C VAL A 134 5.79 2.35 19.73
N ALA A 135 5.44 1.05 19.70
CA ALA A 135 4.08 0.59 19.91
C ALA A 135 3.60 0.59 21.35
N MET A 136 4.53 0.48 22.30
CA MET A 136 4.18 0.32 23.70
C MET A 136 4.78 1.43 24.57
N VAL A 137 4.09 1.72 25.68
CA VAL A 137 4.44 2.77 26.64
C VAL A 137 5.66 2.37 27.49
N ALA A 138 5.93 1.06 27.64
CA ALA A 138 6.75 0.56 28.75
C ALA A 138 7.73 -0.59 28.43
N ASP A 139 7.88 -1.07 27.18
CA ASP A 139 8.73 -2.22 26.90
C ASP A 139 9.23 -2.26 25.44
N SER A 140 10.54 -2.42 25.26
CA SER A 140 11.17 -2.57 23.95
C SER A 140 10.96 -3.99 23.36
N GLY A 141 10.88 -5.04 24.18
CA GLY A 141 10.75 -6.42 23.68
C GLY A 141 9.39 -6.74 23.06
N ALA A 142 8.37 -5.92 23.32
CA ALA A 142 7.03 -6.09 22.75
C ALA A 142 7.02 -6.04 21.22
N GLY A 143 7.89 -5.24 20.59
CA GLY A 143 7.97 -5.18 19.13
C GLY A 143 8.46 -6.48 18.50
N THR A 144 9.43 -7.13 19.13
CA THR A 144 9.92 -8.45 18.70
C THR A 144 8.82 -9.52 18.83
N ALA A 145 8.12 -9.56 19.96
CA ALA A 145 7.02 -10.51 20.16
C ALA A 145 5.86 -10.29 19.17
N LEU A 146 5.50 -9.03 18.89
CA LEU A 146 4.48 -8.70 17.90
C LEU A 146 4.88 -9.14 16.49
N LEU A 147 6.14 -8.93 16.08
CA LEU A 147 6.62 -9.43 14.79
C LEU A 147 6.62 -10.96 14.73
N GLN A 148 6.99 -11.65 15.81
CA GLN A 148 6.93 -13.11 15.88
C GLN A 148 5.50 -13.64 15.72
N VAL A 149 4.51 -12.97 16.33
CA VAL A 149 3.09 -13.29 16.13
C VAL A 149 2.70 -13.13 14.66
N VAL A 150 3.05 -12.00 14.05
CA VAL A 150 2.77 -11.74 12.63
C VAL A 150 3.41 -12.79 11.73
N ASP A 151 4.70 -13.07 11.90
CA ASP A 151 5.45 -14.04 11.11
C ASP A 151 4.82 -15.44 11.24
N SER A 152 4.55 -15.89 12.47
CA SER A 152 3.97 -17.21 12.74
C SER A 152 2.59 -17.38 12.11
N VAL A 153 1.74 -16.34 12.19
CA VAL A 153 0.39 -16.37 11.60
C VAL A 153 0.45 -16.44 10.08
N MET A 154 1.27 -15.60 9.44
CA MET A 154 1.35 -15.57 7.97
C MET A 154 2.00 -16.83 7.40
N GLU A 155 3.03 -17.36 8.06
CA GLU A 155 3.68 -18.61 7.65
C GLU A 155 2.73 -19.81 7.75
N PHE A 156 1.90 -19.85 8.79
CA PHE A 156 0.92 -20.93 8.99
C PHE A 156 -0.25 -20.86 8.00
N GLU A 157 -0.87 -19.70 7.82
CA GLU A 157 -2.06 -19.54 6.96
C GLU A 157 -1.71 -19.43 5.45
N GLY A 158 -0.46 -19.16 5.12
CA GLY A 158 0.04 -19.17 3.74
C GLY A 158 -0.24 -17.88 2.94
N ASP A 159 -0.52 -18.01 1.65
CA ASP A 159 -0.72 -16.89 0.70
C ASP A 159 -2.19 -16.42 0.57
N SER A 160 -3.06 -16.88 1.49
CA SER A 160 -4.46 -16.50 1.57
C SER A 160 -4.64 -15.15 2.28
N PRO A 161 -5.35 -14.16 1.69
CA PRO A 161 -5.60 -12.86 2.32
C PRO A 161 -6.38 -12.93 3.65
N LEU A 162 -6.96 -14.09 3.97
CA LEU A 162 -7.73 -14.34 5.19
C LEU A 162 -6.99 -13.88 6.46
N ALA A 163 -5.72 -14.27 6.58
CA ALA A 163 -4.93 -13.97 7.77
C ALA A 163 -4.57 -12.49 7.86
N LEU A 164 -4.26 -11.88 6.71
CA LEU A 164 -3.97 -10.46 6.59
C LEU A 164 -5.16 -9.60 7.05
N ASP A 165 -6.36 -9.88 6.53
CA ASP A 165 -7.57 -9.15 6.89
C ASP A 165 -7.94 -9.34 8.36
N ALA A 166 -7.86 -10.57 8.88
CA ALA A 166 -8.13 -10.83 10.28
C ALA A 166 -7.13 -10.13 11.21
N MET A 167 -5.84 -10.06 10.83
CA MET A 167 -4.79 -9.39 11.62
C MET A 167 -5.01 -7.87 11.66
N ARG A 168 -5.42 -7.27 10.54
CA ARG A 168 -5.79 -5.85 10.45
C ARG A 168 -6.94 -5.49 11.38
N ILE A 169 -8.01 -6.29 11.33
CA ILE A 169 -9.18 -6.11 12.20
C ILE A 169 -8.77 -6.30 13.66
N ALA A 170 -8.00 -7.33 13.98
CA ALA A 170 -7.52 -7.61 15.34
C ALA A 170 -6.62 -6.48 15.88
N ALA A 171 -5.68 -5.97 15.09
CA ALA A 171 -4.83 -4.84 15.50
C ALA A 171 -5.65 -3.57 15.78
N ALA A 172 -6.65 -3.29 14.95
CA ALA A 172 -7.56 -2.17 15.16
C ALA A 172 -8.47 -2.38 16.39
N GLN A 173 -8.93 -3.61 16.68
CA GLN A 173 -9.66 -3.94 17.90
C GLN A 173 -8.77 -3.88 19.16
N ALA A 174 -7.50 -4.29 19.06
CA ALA A 174 -6.52 -4.13 20.13
C ALA A 174 -6.32 -2.64 20.46
N ASN A 175 -6.25 -1.79 19.42
CA ASN A 175 -6.27 -0.35 19.62
C ASN A 175 -7.58 0.14 20.24
N ALA A 176 -8.73 -0.36 19.81
CA ALA A 176 -10.05 -0.03 20.35
C ALA A 176 -10.17 -0.35 21.86
N ARG A 177 -9.47 -1.38 22.34
CA ARG A 177 -9.36 -1.79 23.75
C ARG A 177 -8.26 -1.06 24.53
N GLY A 178 -7.33 -0.39 23.84
CA GLY A 178 -6.20 0.30 24.48
C GLY A 178 -5.01 -0.58 24.83
N ILE A 179 -4.94 -1.77 24.22
CA ILE A 179 -3.80 -2.69 24.33
C ILE A 179 -2.61 -2.13 23.54
N VAL A 180 -2.87 -1.61 22.34
CA VAL A 180 -1.86 -0.95 21.50
C VAL A 180 -2.27 0.50 21.19
N ARG A 181 -1.28 1.36 20.97
CA ARG A 181 -1.51 2.77 20.59
C ARG A 181 -2.06 2.91 19.17
N GLN A 182 -2.59 4.08 18.83
CA GLN A 182 -3.21 4.31 17.52
C GLN A 182 -2.17 4.27 16.39
N GLY A 183 -0.99 4.88 16.59
CA GLY A 183 0.11 4.82 15.64
C GLY A 183 0.69 3.43 15.35
N VAL A 184 0.32 2.40 16.14
CA VAL A 184 0.80 1.01 15.97
C VAL A 184 0.04 0.27 14.91
N VAL A 185 -1.24 0.54 14.78
CA VAL A 185 -2.10 -0.19 13.86
C VAL A 185 -1.59 -0.11 12.42
N PRO A 186 -1.19 1.05 11.86
CA PRO A 186 -0.57 1.08 10.53
C PRO A 186 0.77 0.33 10.45
N LEU A 187 1.54 0.25 11.53
CA LEU A 187 2.81 -0.49 11.55
C LEU A 187 2.58 -2.01 11.59
N LEU A 188 1.62 -2.49 12.38
CA LEU A 188 1.23 -3.90 12.40
C LEU A 188 0.61 -4.33 11.07
N ASP A 189 -0.17 -3.46 10.43
CA ASP A 189 -0.67 -3.68 9.07
C ASP A 189 0.49 -3.81 8.08
N ALA A 190 1.44 -2.86 8.08
CA ALA A 190 2.62 -2.91 7.22
C ALA A 190 3.48 -4.17 7.46
N ALA A 191 3.67 -4.57 8.71
CA ALA A 191 4.41 -5.78 9.07
C ALA A 191 3.69 -7.05 8.58
N ALA A 192 2.36 -7.13 8.79
CA ALA A 192 1.53 -8.22 8.31
C ALA A 192 1.59 -8.35 6.79
N LEU A 193 1.54 -7.23 6.08
CA LEU A 193 1.65 -7.19 4.62
C LEU A 193 3.01 -7.67 4.12
N LEU A 194 4.11 -7.24 4.76
CA LEU A 194 5.45 -7.69 4.37
C LEU A 194 5.65 -9.18 4.63
N ALA A 195 5.17 -9.70 5.76
CA ALA A 195 5.21 -11.13 6.05
C ALA A 195 4.39 -11.95 5.04
N PHE A 196 3.20 -11.45 4.67
CA PHE A 196 2.38 -12.02 3.61
C PHE A 196 3.10 -12.03 2.25
N ASP A 197 3.75 -10.92 1.89
CA ASP A 197 4.52 -10.82 0.66
C ASP A 197 5.75 -11.71 0.65
N ARG A 198 6.40 -11.91 1.80
CA ARG A 198 7.51 -12.85 1.97
C ARG A 198 7.07 -14.27 1.61
N VAL A 199 5.92 -14.72 2.13
CA VAL A 199 5.35 -16.05 1.82
C VAL A 199 5.07 -16.17 0.33
N ARG A 200 4.46 -15.15 -0.29
CA ARG A 200 4.17 -15.13 -1.73
C ARG A 200 5.42 -15.14 -2.58
N ALA A 201 6.40 -14.29 -2.27
CA ALA A 201 7.66 -14.20 -2.99
C ALA A 201 8.44 -15.53 -2.95
N ARG A 202 8.42 -16.23 -1.81
CA ARG A 202 9.02 -17.57 -1.70
C ARG A 202 8.34 -18.59 -2.61
N ARG A 203 7.01 -18.68 -2.58
CA ARG A 203 6.25 -19.58 -3.46
C ARG A 203 6.45 -19.24 -4.94
N ASP A 204 6.47 -17.95 -5.26
CA ASP A 204 6.77 -17.44 -6.59
C ASP A 204 8.16 -17.87 -7.07
N LEU A 205 9.18 -17.75 -6.20
CA LEU A 205 10.53 -18.19 -6.49
C LEU A 205 10.61 -19.71 -6.65
N GLU A 206 9.97 -20.49 -5.79
CA GLU A 206 9.90 -21.95 -5.93
C GLU A 206 9.30 -22.36 -7.28
N ARG A 207 8.20 -21.71 -7.69
CA ARG A 207 7.61 -21.92 -9.02
C ARG A 207 8.57 -21.53 -10.14
N ALA A 208 9.29 -20.42 -10.00
CA ALA A 208 10.26 -19.97 -11.00
C ALA A 208 11.47 -20.94 -11.10
N ILE A 209 11.96 -21.46 -9.98
CA ILE A 209 13.01 -22.49 -9.93
C ILE A 209 12.54 -23.76 -10.64
N VAL A 210 11.31 -24.21 -10.38
CA VAL A 210 10.73 -25.38 -11.06
C VAL A 210 10.60 -25.13 -12.56
N ALA A 211 10.20 -23.94 -12.98
CA ALA A 211 10.10 -23.58 -14.40
C ALA A 211 11.48 -23.52 -15.07
N ALA A 212 12.47 -22.86 -14.45
CA ALA A 212 13.84 -22.83 -14.96
C ALA A 212 14.46 -24.23 -15.05
N SER A 213 14.18 -25.08 -14.05
CA SER A 213 14.61 -26.48 -13.99
C SER A 213 13.95 -27.40 -15.03
N ARG A 214 12.90 -26.94 -15.71
CA ARG A 214 12.23 -27.68 -16.80
C ARG A 214 12.68 -27.21 -18.19
N ASN A 215 13.37 -26.09 -18.26
CA ASN A 215 13.87 -25.42 -19.47
C ASN A 215 15.41 -25.32 -19.41
N ASP A 216 16.01 -24.32 -20.05
CA ASP A 216 17.47 -24.13 -20.20
C ASP A 216 18.25 -23.82 -18.89
N GLY A 217 17.61 -23.88 -17.72
CA GLY A 217 18.27 -23.63 -16.43
C GLY A 217 18.55 -22.14 -16.10
N ASP A 218 18.20 -21.19 -16.96
CA ASP A 218 18.37 -19.76 -16.71
C ASP A 218 17.21 -19.19 -15.85
N LEU A 219 17.43 -19.17 -14.54
CA LEU A 219 16.47 -18.60 -13.59
C LEU A 219 16.22 -17.10 -13.80
N LEU A 220 17.24 -16.33 -14.18
CA LEU A 220 17.10 -14.88 -14.37
C LEU A 220 16.28 -14.57 -15.63
N GLN A 221 16.41 -15.38 -16.68
CA GLN A 221 15.55 -15.27 -17.86
C GLN A 221 14.08 -15.56 -17.52
N ILE A 222 13.81 -16.63 -16.75
CA ILE A 222 12.44 -16.95 -16.30
C ILE A 222 11.86 -15.80 -15.47
N ILE A 223 12.64 -15.20 -14.57
CA ILE A 223 12.19 -14.05 -13.79
C ILE A 223 11.85 -12.85 -14.68
N ALA A 224 12.72 -12.49 -15.63
CA ALA A 224 12.44 -11.38 -16.55
C ALA A 224 11.17 -11.62 -17.37
N LEU A 225 10.99 -12.84 -17.89
CA LEU A 225 9.78 -13.23 -18.62
C LEU A 225 8.54 -13.12 -17.74
N TRP A 226 8.59 -13.66 -16.52
CA TRP A 226 7.44 -13.67 -15.61
C TRP A 226 7.07 -12.27 -15.09
N ARG A 227 8.05 -11.37 -14.95
CA ARG A 227 7.77 -9.95 -14.67
C ARG A 227 7.08 -9.29 -15.85
N ALA A 228 7.58 -9.48 -17.07
CA ALA A 228 6.93 -8.95 -18.28
C ALA A 228 5.48 -9.46 -18.45
N GLU A 229 5.24 -10.73 -18.12
CA GLU A 229 3.93 -11.39 -18.15
C GLU A 229 3.08 -11.17 -16.89
N ARG A 230 3.57 -10.43 -15.87
CA ARG A 230 2.89 -10.17 -14.58
C ARG A 230 2.39 -11.45 -13.88
N ARG A 231 3.26 -12.46 -13.83
CA ARG A 231 2.96 -13.80 -13.28
C ARG A 231 3.23 -13.94 -11.79
N PHE A 232 4.06 -13.09 -11.22
CA PHE A 232 4.37 -13.10 -9.79
C PHE A 232 3.16 -12.67 -8.97
N ALA A 233 2.74 -13.51 -8.03
CA ALA A 233 1.64 -13.23 -7.12
C ALA A 233 1.99 -12.12 -6.13
N VAL A 234 3.26 -12.04 -5.67
CA VAL A 234 3.70 -10.97 -4.77
C VAL A 234 3.61 -9.58 -5.42
N GLU A 235 3.84 -9.50 -6.74
CA GLU A 235 3.75 -8.26 -7.51
C GLU A 235 2.34 -7.97 -8.03
N ARG A 236 1.33 -8.79 -7.69
CA ARG A 236 -0.06 -8.53 -8.07
C ARG A 236 -0.76 -7.61 -7.08
N PRO A 237 -1.70 -6.78 -7.54
CA PRO A 237 -2.51 -5.93 -6.68
C PRO A 237 -3.50 -6.76 -5.88
N LEU A 238 -3.60 -6.52 -4.57
CA LEU A 238 -4.55 -7.21 -3.69
C LEU A 238 -6.01 -6.87 -4.02
N LEU A 239 -6.26 -5.67 -4.58
CA LEU A 239 -7.58 -5.27 -5.07
C LEU A 239 -8.16 -6.19 -6.16
N ALA A 240 -7.33 -6.98 -6.85
CA ALA A 240 -7.77 -7.92 -7.87
C ALA A 240 -8.26 -9.26 -7.30
N GLU A 241 -8.00 -9.50 -6.01
CA GLU A 241 -8.25 -10.79 -5.39
C GLU A 241 -9.70 -10.91 -4.90
N THR A 242 -10.21 -12.14 -4.95
CA THR A 242 -11.50 -12.43 -4.35
C THR A 242 -11.37 -12.33 -2.84
N ALA A 243 -12.12 -11.41 -2.24
CA ALA A 243 -12.18 -11.26 -0.79
C ALA A 243 -12.55 -12.61 -0.13
N PRO A 244 -11.86 -13.00 0.95
CA PRO A 244 -12.26 -14.17 1.74
C PRO A 244 -13.67 -13.97 2.30
N SER A 245 -14.38 -15.07 2.59
CA SER A 245 -15.72 -14.97 3.17
C SER A 245 -15.69 -14.26 4.52
N SER A 246 -16.59 -13.29 4.71
CA SER A 246 -16.68 -12.46 5.92
C SER A 246 -16.71 -13.29 7.21
N ARG A 247 -17.44 -14.41 7.19
CA ARG A 247 -17.53 -15.35 8.33
C ARG A 247 -16.19 -15.99 8.67
N ARG A 248 -15.38 -16.38 7.67
CA ARG A 248 -14.07 -16.99 7.91
C ARG A 248 -13.08 -15.97 8.48
N VAL A 249 -13.10 -14.74 7.98
CA VAL A 249 -12.25 -13.68 8.53
C VAL A 249 -12.63 -13.41 9.98
N ALA A 250 -13.92 -13.17 10.25
CA ALA A 250 -14.42 -12.88 11.59
C ALA A 250 -14.09 -14.00 12.59
N SER A 251 -14.17 -15.27 12.19
CA SER A 251 -13.84 -16.40 13.08
C SER A 251 -12.36 -16.46 13.49
N ARG A 252 -11.46 -15.77 12.79
CA ARG A 252 -10.02 -15.73 13.11
C ARG A 252 -9.63 -14.53 13.98
N VAL A 253 -10.44 -13.46 13.96
CA VAL A 253 -10.15 -12.22 14.69
C VAL A 253 -9.91 -12.45 16.19
N PRO A 254 -10.72 -13.25 16.93
CA PRO A 254 -10.49 -13.44 18.36
C PRO A 254 -9.13 -14.07 18.70
N LEU A 255 -8.70 -15.06 17.91
CA LEU A 255 -7.40 -15.72 18.09
C LEU A 255 -6.23 -14.76 17.85
N MET A 256 -6.31 -13.95 16.79
CA MET A 256 -5.27 -12.96 16.47
C MET A 256 -5.23 -11.84 17.52
N LEU A 257 -6.40 -11.40 18.00
CA LEU A 257 -6.49 -10.41 19.05
C LEU A 257 -5.87 -10.91 20.36
N ALA A 258 -6.16 -12.16 20.75
CA ALA A 258 -5.55 -12.78 21.91
C ALA A 258 -4.02 -12.91 21.78
N ALA A 259 -3.51 -13.22 20.58
CA ALA A 259 -2.07 -13.28 20.32
C ALA A 259 -1.40 -11.90 20.44
N ILE A 260 -2.04 -10.85 19.91
CA ILE A 260 -1.59 -9.46 20.07
C ILE A 260 -1.60 -9.05 21.55
N GLU A 261 -2.67 -9.39 22.27
CA GLU A 261 -2.80 -9.14 23.72
C GLU A 261 -1.68 -9.80 24.51
N ALA A 262 -1.41 -11.09 24.27
CA ALA A 262 -0.34 -11.83 24.93
C ALA A 262 1.04 -11.21 24.63
N ALA A 263 1.32 -10.90 23.36
CA ALA A 263 2.59 -10.28 22.96
C ALA A 263 2.79 -8.90 23.61
N ALA A 264 1.71 -8.12 23.71
CA ALA A 264 1.73 -6.77 24.29
C ALA A 264 1.81 -6.76 25.83
N GLN A 265 1.25 -7.77 26.51
CA GLN A 265 1.20 -7.82 27.98
C GLN A 265 2.40 -8.55 28.61
N THR A 266 3.12 -9.34 27.83
CA THR A 266 4.32 -10.04 28.31
C THR A 266 5.40 -9.00 28.63
N ARG A 267 5.89 -8.96 29.89
CA ARG A 267 7.09 -8.20 30.24
C ARG A 267 8.30 -8.91 29.66
N HIS A 268 8.91 -8.30 28.66
CA HIS A 268 10.14 -8.77 28.08
C HIS A 268 11.29 -8.17 28.88
N ARG A 269 12.33 -8.96 29.16
CA ARG A 269 13.60 -8.37 29.62
C ARG A 269 14.11 -7.50 28.47
N ASP A 270 14.62 -6.31 28.77
CA ASP A 270 15.35 -5.50 27.79
C ASP A 270 16.52 -6.35 27.24
N VAL A 271 16.26 -7.06 26.15
CA VAL A 271 17.33 -7.64 25.36
C VAL A 271 17.82 -6.47 24.53
N ALA A 272 18.84 -5.78 25.03
CA ALA A 272 19.67 -4.90 24.23
C ALA A 272 20.41 -5.74 23.18
N SER A 273 19.67 -6.36 22.25
CA SER A 273 20.22 -6.83 21.01
C SER A 273 20.49 -5.57 20.22
N GLY A 274 21.75 -5.13 20.18
CA GLY A 274 22.17 -4.13 19.21
C GLY A 274 21.89 -4.73 17.84
N ALA A 275 20.75 -4.37 17.25
CA ALA A 275 20.35 -4.88 15.95
C ALA A 275 21.47 -4.56 14.97
N VAL A 276 22.07 -5.59 14.38
CA VAL A 276 23.09 -5.40 13.36
C VAL A 276 22.38 -4.78 12.17
N PRO A 277 22.75 -3.56 11.74
CA PRO A 277 22.06 -2.92 10.63
C PRO A 277 22.24 -3.75 9.37
N ALA A 278 21.16 -3.93 8.59
CA ALA A 278 21.18 -4.65 7.32
C ALA A 278 22.26 -4.13 6.34
N LEU A 279 22.62 -2.85 6.44
CA LEU A 279 23.77 -2.27 5.77
C LEU A 279 24.87 -1.91 6.79
N PRO A 280 26.06 -2.52 6.72
CA PRO A 280 27.20 -2.16 7.57
C PRO A 280 27.62 -0.69 7.41
N ALA A 281 28.07 -0.06 8.49
CA ALA A 281 28.37 1.38 8.52
C ALA A 281 29.45 1.83 7.52
N ASN A 282 30.48 1.01 7.27
CA ASN A 282 31.49 1.27 6.23
C ASN A 282 30.89 1.22 4.82
N ALA A 283 29.97 0.29 4.54
CA ALA A 283 29.24 0.22 3.29
C ALA A 283 28.28 1.42 3.14
N ALA A 284 27.60 1.83 4.21
CA ALA A 284 26.74 3.03 4.21
C ALA A 284 27.51 4.31 3.87
N ARG A 285 28.72 4.49 4.45
CA ARG A 285 29.61 5.62 4.11
C ARG A 285 30.02 5.61 2.63
N ALA A 286 30.46 4.45 2.13
CA ALA A 286 30.86 4.31 0.72
C ALA A 286 29.67 4.51 -0.24
N LEU A 287 28.49 3.99 0.10
CA LEU A 287 27.28 4.17 -0.70
C LEU A 287 26.84 5.63 -0.70
N SER A 288 26.90 6.33 0.45
CA SER A 288 26.60 7.75 0.58
C SER A 288 27.46 8.61 -0.37
N MET A 289 28.77 8.31 -0.46
CA MET A 289 29.69 8.96 -1.40
C MET A 289 29.36 8.64 -2.87
N LEU A 290 28.91 7.42 -3.18
CA LEU A 290 28.53 7.05 -4.54
C LEU A 290 27.26 7.80 -4.99
N ILE A 291 26.25 7.86 -4.11
CA ILE A 291 24.96 8.47 -4.45
C ILE A 291 25.02 9.99 -4.51
N SER A 292 25.95 10.66 -3.83
CA SER A 292 26.09 12.13 -3.95
C SER A 292 26.44 12.57 -5.38
N VAL A 293 27.00 11.68 -6.20
CA VAL A 293 27.37 11.94 -7.60
C VAL A 293 26.36 11.33 -8.59
N ARG A 294 25.72 10.21 -8.23
CA ARG A 294 24.80 9.47 -9.11
C ARG A 294 23.49 9.10 -8.40
N GLN A 295 22.87 10.10 -7.79
CA GLN A 295 21.63 9.92 -7.04
C GLN A 295 20.49 9.53 -8.00
N ARG A 296 19.68 8.56 -7.58
CA ARG A 296 18.41 8.25 -8.22
C ARG A 296 17.35 9.32 -7.89
N PRO A 297 16.37 9.56 -8.77
CA PRO A 297 15.25 10.44 -8.46
C PRO A 297 14.58 10.07 -7.12
N PRO A 298 14.04 11.04 -6.38
CA PRO A 298 13.20 10.78 -5.22
C PRO A 298 12.06 9.81 -5.53
N GLN A 299 11.81 8.88 -4.61
CA GLN A 299 10.68 7.97 -4.62
C GLN A 299 9.61 8.47 -3.64
N PRO A 300 8.43 8.88 -4.15
CA PRO A 300 7.32 9.38 -3.33
C PRO A 300 6.94 8.47 -2.17
N GLN A 301 6.98 7.15 -2.38
CA GLN A 301 6.66 6.11 -1.39
C GLN A 301 7.58 6.19 -0.17
N VAL A 302 8.88 6.49 -0.38
CA VAL A 302 9.85 6.63 0.71
C VAL A 302 9.57 7.91 1.50
N LYS A 303 9.32 9.02 0.81
CA LYS A 303 8.98 10.30 1.47
C LYS A 303 7.69 10.20 2.29
N LEU A 304 6.68 9.49 1.79
CA LEU A 304 5.44 9.24 2.52
C LEU A 304 5.66 8.34 3.74
N GLY A 305 6.41 7.24 3.60
CA GLY A 305 6.74 6.39 4.75
C GLY A 305 7.45 7.18 5.86
N VAL A 306 8.35 8.11 5.49
CA VAL A 306 8.97 9.05 6.43
C VAL A 306 7.95 10.00 7.05
N LEU A 307 7.04 10.57 6.27
CA LEU A 307 5.99 11.47 6.78
C LEU A 307 5.05 10.76 7.76
N ASP A 308 4.59 9.56 7.40
CA ASP A 308 3.69 8.75 8.22
C ASP A 308 4.36 8.32 9.52
N ALA A 309 5.64 7.96 9.49
CA ALA A 309 6.41 7.68 10.70
C ALA A 309 6.50 8.91 11.63
N ARG A 310 6.60 10.13 11.08
CA ARG A 310 6.57 11.36 11.89
C ARG A 310 5.20 11.61 12.51
N ILE A 311 4.11 11.27 11.81
CA ILE A 311 2.75 11.35 12.37
C ILE A 311 2.59 10.36 13.53
N VAL A 312 3.09 9.13 13.37
CA VAL A 312 3.15 8.12 14.43
C VAL A 312 3.97 8.63 15.63
N ALA A 313 5.08 9.35 15.38
CA ALA A 313 5.90 9.94 16.44
C ALA A 313 5.18 11.07 17.21
N ALA A 314 4.44 11.91 16.50
CA ALA A 314 3.69 13.02 17.09
C ALA A 314 2.58 12.54 18.04
N ASP A 315 1.95 11.40 17.76
CA ASP A 315 0.99 10.72 18.67
C ASP A 315 1.62 10.30 20.02
N ARG A 316 2.95 10.41 20.16
CA ARG A 316 3.70 10.03 21.36
C ARG A 316 4.13 11.21 22.23
N ASP A 317 3.79 12.46 21.86
CA ASP A 317 4.40 13.69 22.40
C ASP A 317 5.94 13.65 22.35
N MET A 318 6.51 12.80 21.47
CA MET A 318 7.95 12.70 21.29
C MET A 318 8.42 13.85 20.41
N ALA A 319 9.17 14.78 21.00
CA ALA A 319 9.94 15.72 20.20
C ALA A 319 10.98 14.94 19.38
N LEU A 320 10.82 14.94 18.05
CA LEU A 320 11.85 14.43 17.15
C LEU A 320 13.10 15.29 17.34
N SER A 321 14.23 14.67 17.67
CA SER A 321 15.50 15.39 17.74
C SER A 321 15.79 16.06 16.38
N PRO A 322 16.45 17.24 16.35
CA PRO A 322 16.84 17.88 15.09
C PRO A 322 17.71 16.96 14.21
N LEU A 323 18.48 16.06 14.83
CA LEU A 323 19.31 15.09 14.13
C LEU A 323 18.47 14.03 13.40
N ILE A 324 17.52 13.36 14.07
CA ILE A 324 16.67 12.34 13.42
C ILE A 324 15.79 12.98 12.34
N SER A 325 15.32 14.21 12.56
CA SER A 325 14.55 14.94 11.56
C SER A 325 15.36 15.16 10.27
N ARG A 326 16.63 15.57 10.38
CA ARG A 326 17.53 15.73 9.22
C ARG A 326 17.84 14.39 8.54
N LEU A 327 18.10 13.34 9.31
CA LEU A 327 18.36 11.99 8.76
C LEU A 327 17.17 11.46 7.97
N LEU A 328 15.96 11.64 8.49
CA LEU A 328 14.73 11.24 7.82
C LEU A 328 14.45 12.08 6.57
N GLN A 329 14.72 13.40 6.61
CA GLN A 329 14.58 14.26 5.42
C GLN A 329 15.54 13.89 4.28
N ALA A 330 16.71 13.34 4.60
CA ALA A 330 17.67 12.86 3.60
C ALA A 330 17.22 11.56 2.90
N ALA A 331 16.32 10.78 3.52
CA ALA A 331 15.76 9.56 2.94
C ALA A 331 14.74 9.92 1.85
N THR A 332 15.21 9.98 0.62
CA THR A 332 14.41 10.38 -0.55
C THR A 332 14.09 9.22 -1.49
N ASN A 333 14.84 8.11 -1.42
CA ASN A 333 14.67 6.88 -2.17
C ASN A 333 15.20 5.67 -1.36
N GLU A 334 15.01 4.45 -1.88
CA GLU A 334 15.42 3.20 -1.22
C GLU A 334 16.90 3.19 -0.80
N GLU A 335 17.82 3.72 -1.62
CA GLU A 335 19.27 3.72 -1.30
C GLU A 335 19.58 4.65 -0.13
N THR A 336 19.04 5.87 -0.15
CA THR A 336 19.19 6.83 0.96
C THR A 336 18.50 6.35 2.24
N LEU A 337 17.37 5.64 2.14
CA LEU A 337 16.65 5.10 3.29
C LEU A 337 17.46 4.03 4.04
N VAL A 338 18.10 3.12 3.31
CA VAL A 338 18.99 2.11 3.92
C VAL A 338 20.21 2.76 4.57
N ILE A 339 20.78 3.82 3.98
CA ILE A 339 21.84 4.60 4.61
C ILE A 339 21.34 5.24 5.92
N THR A 340 20.14 5.85 5.90
CA THR A 340 19.53 6.45 7.08
C THR A 340 19.34 5.44 8.21
N LEU A 341 18.87 4.22 7.91
CA LEU A 341 18.76 3.13 8.89
C LEU A 341 20.12 2.76 9.49
N SER A 342 21.14 2.58 8.64
CA SER A 342 22.51 2.27 9.09
C SER A 342 23.08 3.34 10.03
N ASN A 343 22.82 4.62 9.72
CA ASN A 343 23.27 5.74 10.54
C ASN A 343 22.49 5.86 11.86
N ALA A 344 21.24 5.38 11.92
CA ALA A 344 20.39 5.43 13.12
C ALA A 344 20.54 4.20 14.03
N ALA A 345 21.04 3.07 13.54
CA ALA A 345 21.05 1.77 14.23
C ALA A 345 21.86 1.76 15.56
N GLY A 346 22.78 2.70 15.75
CA GLY A 346 23.57 2.81 16.99
C GLY A 346 22.93 3.62 18.12
N ASP A 347 21.78 4.25 17.89
CA ASP A 347 21.10 5.13 18.86
C ASP A 347 19.68 4.64 19.13
N SER A 348 19.43 4.22 20.38
CA SER A 348 18.16 3.66 20.84
C SER A 348 16.98 4.65 20.75
N LEU A 349 17.25 5.96 20.69
CA LEU A 349 16.23 7.00 20.51
C LEU A 349 15.88 7.20 19.03
N GLN A 350 16.81 6.91 18.11
CA GLN A 350 16.67 7.18 16.68
C GLN A 350 16.21 5.94 15.90
N ALA A 351 16.73 4.77 16.26
CA ALA A 351 16.47 3.51 15.57
C ALA A 351 14.97 3.21 15.39
N PRO A 352 14.09 3.39 16.40
CA PRO A 352 12.66 3.09 16.23
C PRO A 352 11.97 3.94 15.16
N MET A 353 12.36 5.22 15.03
CA MET A 353 11.78 6.13 14.04
C MET A 353 12.27 5.82 12.62
N ALA A 354 13.56 5.53 12.46
CA ALA A 354 14.11 5.11 11.19
C ALA A 354 13.51 3.76 10.73
N ALA A 355 13.36 2.81 11.66
CA ALA A 355 12.75 1.51 11.41
C ALA A 355 11.26 1.62 11.04
N ALA A 356 10.50 2.47 11.75
CA ALA A 356 9.10 2.74 11.40
C ALA A 356 8.96 3.36 10.01
N ALA A 357 9.81 4.34 9.68
CA ALA A 357 9.84 4.94 8.34
C ALA A 357 10.17 3.91 7.26
N ALA A 358 11.10 2.99 7.53
CA ALA A 358 11.46 1.92 6.61
C ALA A 358 10.32 0.94 6.38
N LEU A 359 9.63 0.53 7.44
CA LEU A 359 8.48 -0.37 7.37
C LEU A 359 7.32 0.24 6.56
N LEU A 360 6.98 1.50 6.83
CA LEU A 360 5.92 2.21 6.11
C LEU A 360 6.32 2.51 4.65
N ALA A 361 7.59 2.83 4.40
CA ALA A 361 8.11 2.97 3.04
C ALA A 361 8.05 1.64 2.27
N ALA A 362 8.41 0.52 2.90
CA ALA A 362 8.36 -0.82 2.31
C ALA A 362 6.94 -1.17 1.83
N GLN A 363 5.93 -0.89 2.67
CA GLN A 363 4.52 -1.00 2.31
C GLN A 363 4.20 -0.12 1.08
N GLY A 364 4.56 1.16 1.12
CA GLY A 364 4.37 2.09 -0.01
C GLY A 364 5.03 1.63 -1.32
N LEU A 365 6.23 1.08 -1.25
CA LEU A 365 7.02 0.62 -2.40
C LEU A 365 6.40 -0.56 -3.15
N ARG A 366 5.37 -1.21 -2.60
CA ARG A 366 4.57 -2.21 -3.32
C ARG A 366 3.98 -1.65 -4.62
N THR A 367 3.62 -0.37 -4.65
CA THR A 367 3.19 0.33 -5.88
C THR A 367 4.26 0.37 -6.97
N LEU A 368 5.53 0.21 -6.63
CA LEU A 368 6.60 0.19 -7.63
C LEU A 368 6.95 -1.23 -8.05
N ALA A 369 6.30 -2.29 -7.55
CA ALA A 369 6.70 -3.67 -7.80
C ALA A 369 6.77 -4.03 -9.30
N GLN A 370 5.91 -3.43 -10.13
CA GLN A 370 5.87 -3.64 -11.58
C GLN A 370 6.54 -2.52 -12.39
N GLU A 371 7.22 -1.58 -11.74
CA GLU A 371 7.92 -0.49 -12.41
C GLU A 371 8.98 -1.07 -13.37
N VAL A 372 9.06 -0.45 -14.55
CA VAL A 372 10.15 -0.69 -15.49
C VAL A 372 11.41 -0.04 -14.93
N VAL A 373 12.49 -0.80 -14.87
CA VAL A 373 13.74 -0.37 -14.24
C VAL A 373 14.34 0.86 -14.94
N PHE A 374 14.77 1.82 -14.13
CA PHE A 374 15.48 3.01 -14.57
C PHE A 374 16.82 3.18 -13.84
N HIS A 375 17.84 3.60 -14.58
CA HIS A 375 19.10 4.07 -14.01
C HIS A 375 19.42 5.49 -14.51
N PRO A 376 19.91 6.39 -13.64
CA PRO A 376 20.36 7.71 -14.07
C PRO A 376 21.37 7.61 -15.23
N GLY A 377 21.11 8.34 -16.31
CA GLY A 377 21.98 8.36 -17.49
C GLY A 377 21.69 7.29 -18.56
N THR A 378 20.77 6.34 -18.33
CA THR A 378 20.26 5.48 -19.41
C THR A 378 19.12 6.19 -20.13
N LEU A 379 19.33 6.56 -21.40
CA LEU A 379 18.31 7.17 -22.25
C LEU A 379 17.22 6.15 -22.61
N VAL A 380 15.95 6.50 -22.39
CA VAL A 380 14.79 5.67 -22.80
C VAL A 380 13.80 6.49 -23.64
N LEU A 381 13.42 7.69 -23.17
CA LEU A 381 12.66 8.69 -23.94
C LEU A 381 13.16 10.09 -23.54
N ARG A 382 13.38 10.97 -24.52
CA ARG A 382 13.70 12.38 -24.26
C ARG A 382 12.42 13.17 -23.97
N PRO A 383 12.46 14.21 -23.10
CA PRO A 383 11.28 15.02 -22.79
C PRO A 383 10.56 15.57 -24.03
N GLU A 384 11.31 15.97 -25.07
CA GLU A 384 10.76 16.52 -26.31
C GLU A 384 9.92 15.47 -27.06
N GLN A 385 10.36 14.20 -27.03
CA GLN A 385 9.60 13.10 -27.63
C GLN A 385 8.29 12.84 -26.90
N VAL A 386 8.26 13.07 -25.57
CA VAL A 386 7.02 12.95 -24.79
C VAL A 386 6.06 14.09 -25.12
N VAL A 387 6.56 15.32 -25.26
CA VAL A 387 5.77 16.49 -25.69
C VAL A 387 5.13 16.23 -27.05
N GLU A 388 5.93 15.83 -28.03
CA GLU A 388 5.47 15.53 -29.40
C GLU A 388 4.45 14.39 -29.40
N ARG A 389 4.76 13.26 -28.75
CA ARG A 389 3.90 12.07 -28.71
C ARG A 389 2.53 12.34 -28.08
N LEU A 390 2.49 13.18 -27.04
CA LEU A 390 1.27 13.47 -26.29
C LEU A 390 0.54 14.74 -26.76
N GLY A 391 1.17 15.54 -27.62
CA GLY A 391 0.67 16.84 -28.07
C GLY A 391 0.62 17.89 -26.95
N LEU A 392 1.51 17.82 -25.96
CA LEU A 392 1.55 18.78 -24.85
C LEU A 392 1.89 20.18 -25.37
N ALA A 393 1.37 21.22 -24.72
CA ALA A 393 1.81 22.59 -24.99
C ALA A 393 3.26 22.79 -24.53
N SER A 394 3.61 22.25 -23.37
CA SER A 394 4.98 22.27 -22.85
C SER A 394 5.20 21.18 -21.80
N LEU A 395 6.45 20.74 -21.66
CA LEU A 395 6.95 19.95 -20.54
C LEU A 395 8.22 20.63 -20.03
N THR A 396 8.12 21.31 -18.89
CA THR A 396 9.20 22.11 -18.31
C THR A 396 9.67 21.53 -16.98
N PHE A 397 10.89 21.91 -16.58
CA PHE A 397 11.52 21.39 -15.37
C PHE A 397 12.01 22.52 -14.47
N GLY A 398 11.72 22.41 -13.17
CA GLY A 398 12.19 23.33 -12.13
C GLY A 398 13.70 23.25 -11.92
N LYS A 399 14.25 24.19 -11.15
CA LYS A 399 15.69 24.27 -10.84
C LYS A 399 16.19 23.10 -9.99
N ASP A 400 15.30 22.49 -9.23
CA ASP A 400 15.57 21.35 -8.37
C ASP A 400 15.63 20.01 -9.13
N ALA A 401 15.24 19.99 -10.42
CA ALA A 401 15.21 18.82 -11.28
C ALA A 401 16.49 18.69 -12.14
N PRO A 402 17.49 17.87 -11.73
CA PRO A 402 18.74 17.70 -12.47
C PRO A 402 18.49 17.10 -13.86
N ALA A 403 19.30 17.49 -14.84
CA ALA A 403 19.16 17.01 -16.23
C ALA A 403 19.13 15.48 -16.36
N SER A 404 19.89 14.77 -15.50
CA SER A 404 19.93 13.31 -15.46
C SER A 404 18.63 12.65 -14.98
N TRP A 405 17.72 13.38 -14.33
CA TRP A 405 16.42 12.89 -13.86
C TRP A 405 15.27 13.24 -14.81
N ARG A 406 15.42 14.25 -15.67
CA ARG A 406 14.34 14.70 -16.58
C ARG A 406 13.77 13.59 -17.48
N PRO A 407 14.59 12.69 -18.07
CA PRO A 407 14.08 11.56 -18.85
C PRO A 407 13.24 10.59 -18.03
N PHE A 408 13.56 10.40 -16.74
CA PHE A 408 12.75 9.58 -15.83
C PHE A 408 11.37 10.20 -15.67
N TYR A 409 11.29 11.45 -15.23
CA TYR A 409 10.00 12.10 -14.99
C TYR A 409 9.14 12.24 -16.25
N ALA A 410 9.76 12.52 -17.40
CA ALA A 410 9.05 12.54 -18.68
C ALA A 410 8.44 11.17 -19.03
N ARG A 411 9.22 10.09 -18.85
CA ARG A 411 8.74 8.71 -19.03
C ARG A 411 7.61 8.39 -18.06
N GLU A 412 7.76 8.72 -16.79
CA GLU A 412 6.74 8.47 -15.77
C GLU A 412 5.43 9.19 -16.13
N PHE A 413 5.48 10.47 -16.50
CA PHE A 413 4.30 11.19 -16.97
C PHE A 413 3.64 10.51 -18.18
N ALA A 414 4.43 10.10 -19.17
CA ALA A 414 3.96 9.35 -20.33
C ALA A 414 3.25 8.04 -19.95
N LEU A 415 3.82 7.25 -19.04
CA LEU A 415 3.23 6.00 -18.56
C LEU A 415 1.92 6.22 -17.79
N ALA A 416 1.80 7.32 -17.05
CA ALA A 416 0.56 7.68 -16.37
C ALA A 416 -0.54 8.01 -17.39
N VAL A 417 -0.24 8.82 -18.41
CA VAL A 417 -1.20 9.15 -19.48
C VAL A 417 -1.65 7.91 -20.24
N ASP A 418 -0.71 7.04 -20.62
CA ASP A 418 -1.03 5.80 -21.36
C ASP A 418 -1.95 4.89 -20.54
N ALA A 419 -1.65 4.72 -19.25
CA ALA A 419 -2.45 3.88 -18.38
C ALA A 419 -3.83 4.50 -18.04
N LEU A 420 -3.98 5.82 -18.10
CA LEU A 420 -5.26 6.50 -17.93
C LEU A 420 -6.13 6.31 -19.17
N ARG A 421 -5.53 6.37 -20.37
CA ARG A 421 -6.20 6.11 -21.67
C ARG A 421 -6.65 4.66 -21.84
N ASP A 422 -6.01 3.70 -21.16
CA ASP A 422 -6.50 2.33 -21.10
C ASP A 422 -7.92 2.27 -20.49
N VAL A 423 -8.21 3.14 -19.52
CA VAL A 423 -9.49 3.23 -18.81
C VAL A 423 -10.45 4.21 -19.47
N PHE A 424 -9.98 5.41 -19.79
CA PHE A 424 -10.72 6.51 -20.41
C PHE A 424 -10.20 6.74 -21.84
N PRO A 425 -10.65 5.96 -22.84
CA PRO A 425 -10.10 5.99 -24.20
C PRO A 425 -10.26 7.34 -24.93
N ARG A 426 -11.14 8.22 -24.45
CA ARG A 426 -11.34 9.57 -25.00
C ARG A 426 -10.48 10.64 -24.33
N ALA A 427 -9.71 10.28 -23.29
CA ALA A 427 -8.84 11.22 -22.60
C ALA A 427 -7.74 11.77 -23.53
N SER A 428 -7.75 13.07 -23.73
CA SER A 428 -6.75 13.81 -24.51
C SER A 428 -6.11 14.87 -23.64
N PHE A 429 -4.78 15.01 -23.71
CA PHE A 429 -4.04 16.03 -22.95
C PHE A 429 -3.34 17.02 -23.90
N VAL A 430 -3.85 17.11 -25.13
CA VAL A 430 -3.32 18.03 -26.14
C VAL A 430 -3.45 19.46 -25.64
N GLY A 431 -2.35 20.21 -25.70
CA GLY A 431 -2.27 21.59 -25.23
C GLY A 431 -2.18 21.77 -23.70
N LEU A 432 -1.98 20.71 -22.92
CA LEU A 432 -1.72 20.80 -21.48
C LEU A 432 -0.28 21.30 -21.23
N ASN A 433 -0.09 22.22 -20.29
CA ASN A 433 1.23 22.59 -19.78
C ASN A 433 1.59 21.69 -18.60
N VAL A 434 2.81 21.16 -18.58
CA VAL A 434 3.31 20.34 -17.48
C VAL A 434 4.61 20.94 -16.95
N HIS A 435 4.66 21.17 -15.65
CA HIS A 435 5.84 21.64 -14.93
C HIS A 435 6.24 20.60 -13.87
N ILE A 436 7.47 20.10 -13.95
CA ILE A 436 7.99 19.09 -13.02
C ILE A 436 9.16 19.66 -12.21
N GLY A 437 9.03 19.63 -10.88
CA GLY A 437 9.95 20.29 -9.97
C GLY A 437 9.30 21.48 -9.29
N ASP A 438 10.10 22.15 -8.46
CA ASP A 438 9.72 23.22 -7.55
C ASP A 438 8.54 22.86 -6.60
N THR A 439 8.43 23.56 -5.47
CA THR A 439 7.32 23.32 -4.53
C THR A 439 6.09 24.12 -4.97
N VAL A 440 4.92 23.50 -4.96
CA VAL A 440 3.64 24.21 -5.16
C VAL A 440 3.29 25.08 -3.94
N HIS A 441 2.66 26.24 -4.17
CA HIS A 441 2.47 27.34 -3.21
C HIS A 441 1.56 27.03 -1.99
N SER A 442 1.10 25.79 -1.80
CA SER A 442 0.13 25.40 -0.77
C SER A 442 0.53 24.16 0.05
N GLY A 443 1.72 23.60 -0.15
CA GLY A 443 2.09 22.31 0.43
C GLY A 443 1.32 21.12 -0.17
N ALA A 444 0.57 21.35 -1.25
CA ALA A 444 -0.05 20.29 -2.03
C ALA A 444 1.01 19.36 -2.66
N LEU A 445 0.62 18.11 -2.90
CA LEU A 445 1.50 17.07 -3.44
C LEU A 445 1.63 17.14 -4.98
N ALA A 446 0.66 17.78 -5.61
CA ALA A 446 0.58 18.15 -7.03
C ALA A 446 -0.53 19.21 -7.16
N MET A 447 -0.66 19.86 -8.32
CA MET A 447 -1.74 20.82 -8.55
C MET A 447 -2.03 21.01 -10.04
N HIS A 448 -3.30 20.98 -10.41
CA HIS A 448 -3.80 21.50 -11.68
C HIS A 448 -4.35 22.93 -11.51
N ASP A 449 -3.74 23.89 -12.20
CA ASP A 449 -4.26 25.26 -12.32
C ASP A 449 -5.19 25.36 -13.54
N PRO A 450 -6.51 25.53 -13.33
CA PRO A 450 -7.46 25.59 -14.43
C PRO A 450 -7.37 26.89 -15.24
N ARG A 451 -6.76 27.97 -14.72
CA ARG A 451 -6.65 29.25 -15.43
C ARG A 451 -5.60 29.23 -16.52
N SER A 452 -4.42 28.70 -16.20
CA SER A 452 -3.32 28.53 -17.15
C SER A 452 -3.34 27.17 -17.84
N ARG A 453 -4.20 26.24 -17.38
CA ARG A 453 -4.21 24.83 -17.77
C ARG A 453 -2.81 24.22 -17.60
N THR A 454 -2.30 24.33 -16.37
CA THR A 454 -0.95 23.88 -16.02
C THR A 454 -1.00 22.86 -14.89
N LEU A 455 -0.33 21.74 -15.11
CA LEU A 455 -0.08 20.70 -14.12
C LEU A 455 1.28 20.95 -13.47
N SER A 456 1.30 21.19 -12.16
CA SER A 456 2.52 21.39 -11.37
C SER A 456 2.79 20.15 -10.51
N LEU A 457 3.93 19.50 -10.76
CA LEU A 457 4.31 18.21 -10.17
C LEU A 457 5.68 18.34 -9.46
N PRO A 458 5.71 18.59 -8.14
CA PRO A 458 6.95 18.49 -7.37
C PRO A 458 7.73 17.17 -7.61
N LEU A 459 9.04 17.14 -7.35
CA LEU A 459 9.84 15.92 -7.58
C LEU A 459 9.41 14.71 -6.72
N ALA A 460 8.72 14.98 -5.62
CA ALA A 460 8.12 13.99 -4.75
C ALA A 460 6.72 13.56 -5.21
N THR A 461 6.25 14.01 -6.37
CA THR A 461 4.92 13.66 -6.89
C THR A 461 4.85 12.19 -7.23
N GLY A 462 4.09 11.48 -6.41
CA GLY A 462 3.57 10.18 -6.73
C GLY A 462 2.70 10.31 -7.96
N PHE A 463 3.04 9.56 -8.97
CA PHE A 463 2.14 9.07 -9.97
C PHE A 463 0.63 8.95 -9.64
N GLY A 464 0.23 8.42 -8.48
CA GLY A 464 -1.17 8.44 -8.05
C GLY A 464 -1.78 9.85 -8.03
N ALA A 465 -1.00 10.89 -7.67
CA ALA A 465 -1.40 12.27 -7.86
C ALA A 465 -1.30 12.75 -9.30
N ILE A 466 -0.41 12.22 -10.15
CA ILE A 466 -0.45 12.53 -11.59
C ILE A 466 -1.83 12.12 -12.15
N GLY A 467 -2.30 10.90 -11.86
CA GLY A 467 -3.63 10.45 -12.25
C GLY A 467 -4.75 11.34 -11.70
N HIS A 468 -4.64 11.73 -10.43
CA HIS A 468 -5.57 12.64 -9.75
C HIS A 468 -5.66 14.01 -10.45
N GLU A 469 -4.51 14.65 -10.70
CA GLU A 469 -4.46 15.96 -11.36
C GLU A 469 -4.86 15.88 -12.84
N LEU A 470 -4.58 14.78 -13.53
CA LEU A 470 -5.09 14.55 -14.88
C LEU A 470 -6.62 14.43 -14.88
N MET A 471 -7.24 13.93 -13.81
CA MET A 471 -8.71 13.93 -13.67
C MET A 471 -9.26 15.36 -13.53
N HIS A 472 -8.54 16.27 -12.86
CA HIS A 472 -8.90 17.68 -12.85
C HIS A 472 -8.81 18.32 -14.25
N ASP A 473 -7.82 17.97 -15.07
CA ASP A 473 -7.78 18.45 -16.47
C ASP A 473 -8.95 17.88 -17.30
N LEU A 474 -9.36 16.62 -17.09
CA LEU A 474 -10.54 16.07 -17.78
C LEU A 474 -11.85 16.75 -17.35
N ASP A 475 -12.00 17.14 -16.08
CA ASP A 475 -13.11 17.95 -15.58
C ASP A 475 -13.09 19.37 -16.16
N TRP A 476 -11.90 19.95 -16.32
CA TRP A 476 -11.71 21.23 -17.01
C TRP A 476 -12.10 21.14 -18.49
N GLN A 477 -11.73 20.06 -19.18
CA GLN A 477 -12.12 19.82 -20.58
C GLN A 477 -13.63 19.68 -20.72
N ALA A 478 -14.29 18.96 -19.80
CA ALA A 478 -15.75 18.89 -19.78
C ALA A 478 -16.38 20.29 -19.62
N ALA A 479 -15.78 21.18 -18.82
CA ALA A 479 -16.28 22.55 -18.65
C ALA A 479 -16.16 23.37 -19.95
N ARG A 480 -15.06 23.17 -20.69
CA ARG A 480 -14.82 23.80 -21.98
C ARG A 480 -15.78 23.26 -23.04
N ASP A 481 -15.89 21.94 -23.16
CA ASP A 481 -16.60 21.30 -24.26
C ASP A 481 -18.12 21.40 -24.10
N ASP A 482 -18.65 21.22 -22.88
CA ASP A 482 -20.10 21.18 -22.63
C ASP A 482 -20.69 22.56 -22.33
N ALA A 483 -19.89 23.49 -21.78
CA ALA A 483 -20.36 24.79 -21.29
C ALA A 483 -19.60 26.00 -21.84
N ASN A 484 -18.59 25.80 -22.70
CA ASN A 484 -17.71 26.84 -23.22
C ASN A 484 -17.10 27.75 -22.13
N ARG A 485 -16.75 27.16 -20.98
CA ARG A 485 -16.14 27.88 -19.85
C ARG A 485 -14.68 27.51 -19.68
N LEU A 486 -13.82 28.52 -19.70
CA LEU A 486 -12.39 28.39 -19.40
C LEU A 486 -12.13 28.73 -17.92
N GLY A 487 -11.00 28.29 -17.37
CA GLY A 487 -10.58 28.68 -16.03
C GLY A 487 -11.32 28.00 -14.88
N THR A 488 -12.18 27.01 -15.15
CA THR A 488 -13.06 26.38 -14.15
C THR A 488 -13.25 24.89 -14.42
N TYR A 489 -13.93 24.19 -13.50
CA TYR A 489 -14.25 22.76 -13.60
C TYR A 489 -15.76 22.55 -13.82
N ALA A 490 -16.14 21.52 -14.58
CA ALA A 490 -17.54 21.23 -14.90
C ALA A 490 -18.33 20.86 -13.63
N THR A 491 -17.73 20.06 -12.75
CA THR A 491 -18.32 19.69 -11.46
C THR A 491 -18.62 20.90 -10.57
N ASP A 492 -17.66 21.82 -10.41
CA ASP A 492 -17.82 23.06 -9.64
C ASP A 492 -18.88 23.99 -10.24
N ASN A 493 -19.00 24.00 -11.58
CA ASN A 493 -20.00 24.77 -12.30
C ASN A 493 -21.40 24.19 -12.11
N ALA A 494 -21.55 22.88 -12.28
CA ALA A 494 -22.81 22.18 -12.07
C ALA A 494 -23.31 22.31 -10.63
N TRP A 495 -22.40 22.21 -9.65
CA TRP A 495 -22.73 22.34 -8.23
C TRP A 495 -23.28 23.71 -7.84
N ARG A 496 -22.77 24.78 -8.48
CA ARG A 496 -23.25 26.15 -8.29
C ARG A 496 -24.53 26.45 -9.08
N GLY A 497 -24.85 25.63 -10.09
CA GLY A 497 -26.07 25.69 -10.87
C GLY A 497 -27.26 25.02 -10.17
N SER A 498 -28.18 24.45 -10.95
CA SER A 498 -29.34 23.75 -10.40
C SER A 498 -28.94 22.35 -9.89
N ARG A 499 -29.32 22.04 -8.64
CA ARG A 499 -29.15 20.69 -8.05
C ARG A 499 -29.94 19.59 -8.74
N SER A 500 -30.89 19.93 -9.61
CA SER A 500 -31.63 18.96 -10.43
C SER A 500 -30.84 18.47 -11.66
N GLN A 501 -29.71 19.08 -12.00
CA GLN A 501 -28.88 18.61 -13.11
C GLN A 501 -28.22 17.25 -12.76
N PRO A 502 -28.10 16.32 -13.73
CA PRO A 502 -27.55 14.97 -13.48
C PRO A 502 -26.19 14.96 -12.77
N ILE A 503 -25.27 15.84 -13.18
CA ILE A 503 -23.93 15.98 -12.57
C ILE A 503 -24.05 16.43 -11.10
N ALA A 504 -24.81 17.50 -10.83
CA ALA A 504 -24.97 18.05 -9.48
C ALA A 504 -25.67 17.06 -8.52
N ALA A 505 -26.71 16.37 -8.99
CA ALA A 505 -27.41 15.34 -8.22
C ALA A 505 -26.48 14.17 -7.86
N THR A 506 -25.65 13.73 -8.82
CA THR A 506 -24.70 12.64 -8.62
C THR A 506 -23.57 13.02 -7.66
N LEU A 507 -23.04 14.23 -7.79
CA LEU A 507 -22.07 14.78 -6.84
C LEU A 507 -22.64 14.86 -5.42
N ALA A 508 -23.95 15.16 -5.28
CA ALA A 508 -24.57 15.29 -3.97
C ALA A 508 -24.63 13.93 -3.27
N ARG A 509 -24.94 12.88 -4.05
CA ARG A 509 -24.84 11.49 -3.58
C ARG A 509 -23.40 11.13 -3.21
N LEU A 510 -22.40 11.51 -4.03
CA LEU A 510 -20.99 11.27 -3.72
C LEU A 510 -20.52 11.97 -2.44
N ALA A 511 -21.01 13.19 -2.19
CA ALA A 511 -20.66 13.98 -1.00
C ALA A 511 -21.15 13.35 0.31
N GLU A 512 -22.26 12.60 0.28
CA GLU A 512 -22.76 11.84 1.46
C GLU A 512 -21.76 10.79 1.95
N PHE A 513 -20.85 10.36 1.09
CA PHE A 513 -19.88 9.30 1.36
C PHE A 513 -18.52 9.81 1.87
N VAL A 514 -18.29 11.12 1.94
CA VAL A 514 -17.07 11.68 2.52
C VAL A 514 -17.21 11.71 4.04
N PRO A 515 -16.41 10.91 4.78
CA PRO A 515 -16.50 10.85 6.24
C PRO A 515 -16.38 12.26 6.84
N ALA A 516 -17.21 12.58 7.81
CA ALA A 516 -16.98 13.75 8.66
C ALA A 516 -15.74 13.44 9.51
N SER A 517 -14.56 13.90 9.06
CA SER A 517 -13.33 13.68 9.79
C SER A 517 -13.19 14.70 10.93
N ASN A 518 -12.51 14.32 12.01
CA ASN A 518 -12.09 15.24 13.07
C ASN A 518 -10.88 16.11 12.66
N VAL A 519 -10.43 16.02 11.40
CA VAL A 519 -9.32 16.82 10.85
C VAL A 519 -9.82 18.24 10.59
N SER A 520 -8.89 19.21 10.50
CA SER A 520 -9.15 20.64 10.22
C SER A 520 -10.34 20.89 9.27
N THR A 521 -11.16 21.87 9.62
CA THR A 521 -12.30 22.33 8.82
C THR A 521 -11.90 22.73 7.41
N ALA A 522 -10.66 23.15 7.19
CA ALA A 522 -10.11 23.47 5.86
C ALA A 522 -9.97 22.21 4.99
N PHE A 523 -9.36 21.14 5.50
CA PHE A 523 -9.22 19.87 4.79
C PHE A 523 -10.59 19.26 4.46
N ASN A 524 -11.53 19.32 5.40
CA ASN A 524 -12.90 18.82 5.17
C ASN A 524 -13.66 19.64 4.12
N LYS A 525 -13.38 20.95 3.97
CA LYS A 525 -13.98 21.80 2.93
C LYS A 525 -13.41 21.47 1.55
N GLU A 526 -12.08 21.31 1.45
CA GLU A 526 -11.39 20.96 0.20
C GLU A 526 -11.78 19.56 -0.25
N ALA A 527 -11.75 18.57 0.65
CA ALA A 527 -12.14 17.17 0.38
C ALA A 527 -13.60 16.98 -0.07
N ARG A 528 -14.47 17.99 0.13
CA ARG A 528 -15.88 18.01 -0.28
C ARG A 528 -16.14 18.91 -1.49
N ARG A 529 -15.11 19.56 -2.04
CA ARG A 529 -15.23 20.34 -3.26
C ARG A 529 -15.67 19.41 -4.40
N PRO A 530 -16.61 19.82 -5.27
CA PRO A 530 -17.11 18.99 -6.37
C PRO A 530 -16.02 18.37 -7.26
N ALA A 531 -15.02 19.17 -7.65
CA ALA A 531 -13.89 18.68 -8.46
C ALA A 531 -13.08 17.60 -7.72
N GLU A 532 -12.90 17.74 -6.40
CA GLU A 532 -12.21 16.76 -5.56
C GLU A 532 -13.02 15.48 -5.39
N LEU A 533 -14.35 15.57 -5.30
CA LEU A 533 -15.22 14.38 -5.23
C LEU A 533 -15.07 13.51 -6.48
N LEU A 534 -14.97 14.13 -7.65
CA LEU A 534 -14.71 13.45 -8.91
C LEU A 534 -13.31 12.82 -8.91
N ALA A 535 -12.26 13.62 -8.66
CA ALA A 535 -10.87 13.14 -8.71
C ALA A 535 -10.61 11.99 -7.72
N ARG A 536 -11.04 12.15 -6.45
CA ARG A 536 -10.88 11.12 -5.40
C ARG A 536 -11.70 9.85 -5.66
N GLY A 537 -12.86 9.98 -6.31
CA GLY A 537 -13.67 8.83 -6.73
C GLY A 537 -12.99 8.08 -7.88
N ALA A 538 -12.47 8.83 -8.85
CA ALA A 538 -11.77 8.25 -10.00
C ALA A 538 -10.47 7.52 -9.60
N ASP A 539 -9.76 7.97 -8.56
CA ASP A 539 -8.56 7.30 -8.04
C ASP A 539 -8.82 5.82 -7.71
N TRP A 540 -9.88 5.53 -6.95
CA TRP A 540 -10.23 4.16 -6.57
C TRP A 540 -10.73 3.36 -7.79
N PHE A 541 -11.51 4.00 -8.65
CA PHE A 541 -12.01 3.38 -9.86
C PHE A 541 -10.86 2.91 -10.76
N LEU A 542 -9.89 3.79 -11.00
CA LEU A 542 -8.70 3.55 -11.79
C LEU A 542 -7.84 2.45 -11.16
N ALA A 543 -7.64 2.51 -9.84
CA ALA A 543 -6.99 1.46 -9.06
C ALA A 543 -7.61 0.08 -9.32
N SER A 544 -8.93 -0.02 -9.17
CA SER A 544 -9.68 -1.26 -9.33
C SER A 544 -9.64 -1.75 -10.78
N ALA A 545 -9.79 -0.86 -11.76
CA ALA A 545 -9.75 -1.20 -13.18
C ALA A 545 -8.39 -1.78 -13.59
N LEU A 546 -7.31 -1.13 -13.18
CA LEU A 546 -5.94 -1.59 -13.43
C LEU A 546 -5.64 -2.88 -12.67
N ALA A 547 -6.13 -3.01 -11.43
CA ALA A 547 -5.94 -4.21 -10.64
C ALA A 547 -6.51 -5.46 -11.32
N ARG A 548 -7.68 -5.36 -11.96
CA ARG A 548 -8.28 -6.47 -12.74
C ARG A 548 -7.41 -6.93 -13.92
N GLN A 549 -6.50 -6.08 -14.41
CA GLN A 549 -5.51 -6.44 -15.43
C GLN A 549 -4.19 -6.95 -14.82
N GLY A 550 -4.18 -7.23 -13.52
CA GLY A 550 -3.00 -7.59 -12.75
C GLY A 550 -1.99 -6.44 -12.65
N ARG A 551 -2.39 -5.18 -12.85
CA ARG A 551 -1.49 -4.02 -12.80
C ARG A 551 -1.50 -3.41 -11.42
N VAL A 552 -0.33 -3.39 -10.78
CA VAL A 552 -0.06 -2.58 -9.58
C VAL A 552 0.92 -1.48 -9.96
N ASN A 553 0.67 -0.81 -11.09
CA ASN A 553 1.52 0.30 -11.48
C ASN A 553 1.15 1.47 -10.57
N GLY A 554 2.09 1.83 -9.70
CA GLY A 554 2.07 3.00 -8.82
C GLY A 554 1.81 4.32 -9.53
N ALA A 555 1.81 4.26 -10.87
CA ALA A 555 1.47 5.23 -11.88
C ALA A 555 0.12 5.96 -11.71
N LEU A 556 -0.90 5.27 -11.21
CA LEU A 556 -2.29 5.76 -11.33
C LEU A 556 -3.16 5.40 -10.14
N SER A 557 -2.55 4.90 -9.08
CA SER A 557 -3.31 4.52 -7.92
C SER A 557 -2.62 4.95 -6.64
N SER A 558 -3.27 5.90 -5.97
CA SER A 558 -3.10 6.18 -4.56
C SER A 558 -3.67 5.07 -3.67
N VAL A 559 -4.08 3.93 -4.21
CA VAL A 559 -4.74 2.84 -3.49
C VAL A 559 -4.03 1.52 -3.78
N GLN A 560 -3.47 0.91 -2.74
CA GLN A 560 -2.89 -0.43 -2.87
C GLN A 560 -3.87 -1.53 -2.49
N ASP A 561 -4.65 -1.28 -1.43
CA ASP A 561 -5.71 -2.16 -0.97
C ASP A 561 -6.74 -1.41 -0.10
N GLY A 562 -7.67 -2.19 0.49
CA GLY A 562 -8.73 -1.72 1.37
C GLY A 562 -8.29 -0.99 2.64
N TRP A 563 -7.03 -1.09 3.06
CA TRP A 563 -6.49 -0.51 4.31
C TRP A 563 -5.41 0.55 4.05
N ILE A 564 -4.65 0.38 2.96
CA ILE A 564 -3.49 1.19 2.58
C ILE A 564 -3.91 2.30 1.63
N ARG A 565 -3.83 3.54 2.12
CA ARG A 565 -3.87 4.74 1.29
C ARG A 565 -2.43 5.11 0.95
N GLY A 566 -2.12 5.14 -0.34
CA GLY A 566 -0.86 5.62 -0.89
C GLY A 566 -0.82 7.15 -0.95
N TYR A 567 -0.82 7.70 -2.16
CA TYR A 567 -0.39 9.09 -2.41
C TYR A 567 -1.48 10.16 -2.38
N ALA A 568 -2.75 9.77 -2.41
CA ALA A 568 -3.90 10.69 -2.45
C ALA A 568 -4.97 10.27 -1.45
N SER A 569 -5.85 11.21 -1.12
CA SER A 569 -6.96 11.01 -0.17
C SER A 569 -8.10 10.17 -0.77
N ALA A 570 -7.80 9.15 -1.59
CA ALA A 570 -8.81 8.36 -2.31
C ALA A 570 -9.96 7.91 -1.39
N ALA A 571 -11.18 8.12 -1.87
CA ALA A 571 -12.37 7.64 -1.19
C ALA A 571 -12.62 6.21 -1.67
N GLY A 572 -12.32 5.23 -0.81
CA GLY A 572 -12.65 3.84 -1.13
C GLY A 572 -14.16 3.62 -1.24
N PRO A 573 -14.59 2.49 -1.84
CA PRO A 573 -15.99 2.11 -1.95
C PRO A 573 -16.52 2.04 -0.53
N VAL A 574 -17.47 2.92 -0.23
CA VAL A 574 -18.03 2.97 1.11
C VAL A 574 -18.80 1.67 1.33
N ALA A 575 -18.53 1.01 2.47
CA ALA A 575 -19.23 -0.21 2.90
C ALA A 575 -20.77 -0.09 2.87
N PHE A 576 -21.26 1.16 2.86
CA PHE A 576 -22.62 1.58 3.16
C PHE A 576 -23.17 2.53 2.08
N GLY A 577 -22.93 2.25 0.80
CA GLY A 577 -23.34 3.17 -0.27
C GLY A 577 -23.36 2.61 -1.69
N ASP A 578 -23.83 3.45 -2.61
CA ASP A 578 -23.86 3.20 -4.05
C ASP A 578 -22.82 4.08 -4.79
N HIS A 579 -21.65 4.24 -4.16
CA HIS A 579 -20.59 5.13 -4.63
C HIS A 579 -20.12 4.78 -6.05
N ALA A 580 -19.99 3.48 -6.34
CA ALA A 580 -19.56 3.01 -7.64
C ALA A 580 -20.56 3.33 -8.76
N ALA A 581 -21.87 3.16 -8.53
CA ALA A 581 -22.86 3.49 -9.55
C ALA A 581 -23.07 5.01 -9.68
N ALA A 582 -22.97 5.76 -8.57
CA ALA A 582 -22.93 7.21 -8.63
C ALA A 582 -21.73 7.69 -9.49
N LEU A 583 -20.54 7.16 -9.28
CA LEU A 583 -19.37 7.51 -10.07
C LEU A 583 -19.51 7.08 -11.54
N ALA A 584 -20.07 5.90 -11.82
CA ALA A 584 -20.34 5.47 -13.19
C ALA A 584 -21.35 6.39 -13.90
N ALA A 585 -22.42 6.81 -13.21
CA ALA A 585 -23.38 7.78 -13.75
C ALA A 585 -22.74 9.15 -14.00
N LEU A 586 -21.80 9.57 -13.15
CA LEU A 586 -21.04 10.81 -13.35
C LEU A 586 -20.17 10.72 -14.61
N PHE A 587 -19.49 9.60 -14.83
CA PHE A 587 -18.70 9.36 -16.04
C PHE A 587 -19.55 9.29 -17.30
N ASP A 588 -20.72 8.65 -17.24
CA ASP A 588 -21.66 8.59 -18.37
C ASP A 588 -22.23 9.99 -18.71
N ALA A 589 -22.32 10.90 -17.73
CA ALA A 589 -22.74 12.28 -17.93
C ALA A 589 -21.64 13.21 -18.50
N MET A 590 -20.38 12.74 -18.58
CA MET A 590 -19.23 13.52 -19.05
C MET A 590 -18.53 12.78 -20.20
N PRO A 591 -18.73 13.16 -21.48
CA PRO A 591 -18.24 12.40 -22.62
C PRO A 591 -16.72 12.14 -22.66
N THR A 592 -15.91 13.06 -22.10
CA THR A 592 -14.44 12.93 -21.96
C THR A 592 -14.04 11.81 -20.98
N LEU A 593 -14.93 11.47 -20.04
CA LEU A 593 -14.77 10.43 -19.02
C LEU A 593 -15.45 9.10 -19.41
N ALA A 594 -15.83 8.93 -20.67
CA ALA A 594 -16.42 7.67 -21.12
C ALA A 594 -15.45 6.49 -20.87
N VAL A 595 -15.89 5.55 -20.04
CA VAL A 595 -15.10 4.37 -19.64
C VAL A 595 -15.14 3.29 -20.72
N ARG A 596 -14.00 2.68 -21.04
CA ARG A 596 -13.92 1.47 -21.87
C ARG A 596 -14.79 0.35 -21.29
N ALA A 597 -15.63 -0.30 -22.11
CA ALA A 597 -16.58 -1.33 -21.62
C ALA A 597 -15.93 -2.43 -20.76
N ALA A 598 -14.77 -2.96 -21.17
CA ALA A 598 -14.01 -3.96 -20.40
C ALA A 598 -13.45 -3.45 -19.06
N MET A 599 -13.40 -2.14 -18.88
CA MET A 599 -12.91 -1.44 -17.69
C MET A 599 -14.04 -0.91 -16.80
N ARG A 600 -15.30 -1.00 -17.25
CA ARG A 600 -16.43 -0.79 -16.35
C ARG A 600 -16.29 -1.78 -15.18
N PRO A 601 -16.67 -1.38 -13.96
CA PRO A 601 -16.80 -2.36 -12.90
C PRO A 601 -17.68 -3.45 -13.47
N ARG A 602 -17.28 -4.72 -13.33
CA ARG A 602 -18.26 -5.78 -13.53
C ARG A 602 -19.46 -5.45 -12.64
N SER A 603 -20.65 -5.94 -12.97
CA SER A 603 -21.81 -5.87 -12.06
C SER A 603 -21.45 -6.35 -10.63
N ASP A 604 -20.31 -7.02 -10.43
CA ASP A 604 -19.54 -7.20 -9.18
C ASP A 604 -19.37 -5.94 -8.28
N ALA A 605 -19.54 -4.71 -8.78
CA ALA A 605 -19.73 -3.53 -7.94
C ALA A 605 -20.99 -3.65 -7.05
N GLU A 606 -21.81 -4.68 -7.27
CA GLU A 606 -22.95 -5.19 -6.51
C GLU A 606 -22.62 -6.38 -5.58
N ARG A 607 -21.34 -6.78 -5.43
CA ARG A 607 -20.94 -7.81 -4.46
C ARG A 607 -21.23 -7.37 -3.01
N GLU A 608 -21.42 -8.36 -2.16
CA GLU A 608 -21.45 -8.20 -0.71
C GLU A 608 -20.22 -7.41 -0.23
N PRO A 609 -20.38 -6.41 0.67
CA PRO A 609 -19.26 -5.67 1.21
C PRO A 609 -18.34 -6.62 1.98
N ASP A 610 -17.03 -6.56 1.70
CA ASP A 610 -16.06 -7.33 2.45
C ASP A 610 -15.97 -6.84 3.90
N ILE A 611 -15.72 -7.77 4.82
CA ILE A 611 -15.71 -7.47 6.25
C ILE A 611 -14.56 -6.53 6.64
N GLY A 612 -13.46 -6.49 5.89
CA GLY A 612 -12.34 -5.58 6.10
C GLY A 612 -12.77 -4.12 5.87
N THR A 613 -13.45 -3.85 4.76
CA THR A 613 -14.00 -2.53 4.42
C THR A 613 -15.03 -2.08 5.44
N ILE A 614 -15.90 -2.98 5.93
CA ILE A 614 -16.83 -2.69 7.03
C ILE A 614 -16.06 -2.35 8.31
N ALA A 615 -15.12 -3.20 8.73
CA ALA A 615 -14.36 -3.01 9.95
C ALA A 615 -13.58 -1.69 9.94
N ARG A 616 -12.97 -1.34 8.80
CA ARG A 616 -12.32 -0.05 8.59
C ARG A 616 -13.29 1.12 8.76
N ALA A 617 -14.47 1.04 8.13
CA ALA A 617 -15.49 2.08 8.27
C ALA A 617 -15.93 2.25 9.74
N VAL A 618 -16.10 1.16 10.49
CA VAL A 618 -16.43 1.18 11.92
C VAL A 618 -15.29 1.78 12.75
N TRP A 619 -14.04 1.41 12.47
CA TRP A 619 -12.89 1.94 13.19
C TRP A 619 -12.74 3.46 13.02
N PHE A 620 -12.95 3.98 11.80
CA PHE A 620 -12.93 5.42 11.53
C PHE A 620 -14.22 6.15 11.90
N ALA A 621 -15.31 5.44 12.24
CA ALA A 621 -16.55 6.07 12.63
C ALA A 621 -16.31 6.98 13.85
N PRO A 622 -16.76 8.25 13.82
CA PRO A 622 -16.62 9.13 14.96
C PRO A 622 -17.43 8.55 16.13
N LEU A 623 -16.81 8.52 17.31
CA LEU A 623 -17.59 8.39 18.52
C LEU A 623 -18.27 9.72 18.79
N PRO A 624 -19.54 9.69 19.22
CA PRO A 624 -20.17 10.90 19.73
C PRO A 624 -19.36 11.52 20.86
N SER A 625 -19.27 12.86 20.89
CA SER A 625 -18.52 13.59 21.89
C SER A 625 -19.26 13.68 23.23
N ALA A 626 -18.57 14.14 24.27
CA ALA A 626 -19.12 14.47 25.60
C ALA A 626 -20.34 15.41 25.56
N ALA A 627 -20.57 16.11 24.45
CA ALA A 627 -21.79 16.88 24.20
C ALA A 627 -23.07 16.04 24.37
N ILE A 628 -23.02 14.71 24.22
CA ILE A 628 -24.15 13.82 24.53
C ILE A 628 -24.64 13.95 25.97
N LEU A 629 -23.75 14.19 26.92
CA LEU A 629 -24.11 14.35 28.34
C LEU A 629 -24.66 15.76 28.63
N ASN A 630 -24.39 16.73 27.76
CA ASN A 630 -24.97 18.09 27.82
C ASN A 630 -26.33 18.20 27.09
N LEU A 631 -26.80 17.15 26.41
CA LEU A 631 -28.10 17.11 25.74
C LEU A 631 -29.30 17.05 26.72
N SER A 632 -29.07 17.09 28.03
CA SER A 632 -30.14 17.15 29.03
C SER A 632 -30.87 18.50 29.09
N GLN A 633 -30.44 19.54 28.35
CA GLN A 633 -31.07 20.87 28.40
C GLN A 633 -31.55 21.45 27.06
N SER A 634 -31.42 20.74 25.92
CA SER A 634 -31.88 21.29 24.63
C SER A 634 -32.70 20.29 23.84
N ARG A 635 -33.99 20.60 23.63
CA ARG A 635 -34.86 19.94 22.63
C ARG A 635 -34.36 20.10 21.20
N VAL A 636 -33.33 20.93 20.98
CA VAL A 636 -32.66 21.07 19.69
C VAL A 636 -31.49 20.11 19.67
N LEU A 637 -31.68 18.99 18.95
CA LEU A 637 -30.60 18.13 18.51
C LEU A 637 -29.53 19.02 17.85
N VAL A 638 -28.35 19.15 18.48
CA VAL A 638 -27.16 19.58 17.73
C VAL A 638 -27.12 18.69 16.49
N PRO A 639 -27.00 19.24 15.27
CA PRO A 639 -26.92 18.43 14.08
C PRO A 639 -25.71 17.53 14.22
N LEU A 640 -25.95 16.26 14.60
CA LEU A 640 -24.94 15.24 14.52
C LEU A 640 -24.45 15.23 13.06
N PRO A 641 -23.15 15.02 12.81
CA PRO A 641 -22.69 14.79 11.45
C PRO A 641 -23.57 13.70 10.88
N ARG A 642 -24.39 14.02 9.86
CA ARG A 642 -25.19 13.01 9.17
C ARG A 642 -24.18 12.00 8.63
N GLY A 643 -24.13 10.82 9.24
CA GLY A 643 -23.42 9.69 8.66
C GLY A 643 -23.98 9.39 7.27
N PRO A 644 -23.25 8.66 6.42
CA PRO A 644 -23.73 8.31 5.08
C PRO A 644 -25.11 7.66 5.18
N SER A 645 -26.08 8.12 4.41
CA SER A 645 -27.43 7.55 4.44
C SER A 645 -27.40 6.09 3.95
N CYS A 646 -28.09 5.17 4.63
CA CYS A 646 -28.09 3.78 4.20
C CYS A 646 -29.04 3.60 3.01
N SER A 647 -28.47 3.60 1.80
CA SER A 647 -29.23 3.38 0.57
C SER A 647 -29.92 1.99 0.57
N PRO A 648 -31.08 1.83 -0.11
CA PRO A 648 -31.72 0.52 -0.27
C PRO A 648 -30.78 -0.55 -0.84
N VAL A 649 -29.93 -0.16 -1.80
CA VAL A 649 -28.90 -1.01 -2.41
C VAL A 649 -27.89 -1.47 -1.36
N ALA A 650 -27.39 -0.56 -0.52
CA ALA A 650 -26.46 -0.91 0.56
C ALA A 650 -27.07 -1.88 1.58
N ARG A 651 -28.36 -1.73 1.92
CA ARG A 651 -29.07 -2.67 2.81
C ARG A 651 -29.16 -4.06 2.22
N LEU A 652 -29.55 -4.16 0.96
CA LEU A 652 -29.63 -5.45 0.26
C LEU A 652 -28.26 -6.15 0.21
N ARG A 653 -27.18 -5.41 -0.08
CA ARG A 653 -25.82 -5.96 -0.13
C ARG A 653 -25.29 -6.37 1.23
N LEU A 654 -25.66 -5.64 2.28
CA LEU A 654 -25.21 -5.93 3.65
C LEU A 654 -25.97 -7.10 4.28
N ALA A 655 -27.22 -7.36 3.86
CA ALA A 655 -28.10 -8.37 4.45
C ALA A 655 -27.44 -9.76 4.65
N PRO A 656 -26.68 -10.32 3.69
CA PRO A 656 -26.04 -11.64 3.85
C PRO A 656 -24.97 -11.69 4.94
N VAL A 657 -24.35 -10.55 5.25
CA VAL A 657 -23.22 -10.44 6.18
C VAL A 657 -23.54 -9.60 7.43
N LEU A 658 -24.77 -9.11 7.57
CA LEU A 658 -25.17 -8.15 8.61
C LEU A 658 -24.88 -8.67 10.03
N GLY A 659 -25.14 -9.95 10.31
CA GLY A 659 -24.85 -10.55 11.61
C GLY A 659 -23.35 -10.49 11.96
N THR A 660 -22.51 -10.95 11.04
CA THR A 660 -21.05 -10.91 11.18
C THR A 660 -20.53 -9.47 11.25
N ALA A 661 -21.08 -8.56 10.44
CA ALA A 661 -20.74 -7.15 10.45
C ALA A 661 -21.03 -6.49 11.81
N ARG A 662 -22.19 -6.78 12.41
CA ARG A 662 -22.56 -6.30 13.75
C ARG A 662 -21.66 -6.87 14.83
N GLU A 663 -21.31 -8.15 14.75
CA GLU A 663 -20.38 -8.79 15.68
C GLU A 663 -19.00 -8.13 15.66
N VAL A 664 -18.42 -7.97 14.46
CA VAL A 664 -17.14 -7.28 14.27
C VAL A 664 -17.22 -5.83 14.74
N ALA A 665 -18.32 -5.13 14.45
CA ALA A 665 -18.52 -3.76 14.88
C ALA A 665 -18.56 -3.60 16.41
N ARG A 666 -19.24 -4.50 17.13
CA ARG A 666 -19.24 -4.49 18.61
C ARG A 666 -17.83 -4.58 19.19
N GLY A 667 -16.97 -5.40 18.60
CA GLY A 667 -15.56 -5.53 19.01
C GLY A 667 -14.77 -4.20 18.94
N PHE A 668 -15.21 -3.24 18.12
CA PHE A 668 -14.67 -1.88 18.09
C PHE A 668 -15.41 -0.93 19.03
N LEU A 669 -16.74 -0.93 18.98
CA LEU A 669 -17.57 0.11 19.60
C LEU A 669 -17.55 0.01 21.12
N GLU A 670 -17.75 -1.19 21.69
CA GLU A 670 -17.86 -1.35 23.14
C GLU A 670 -16.61 -0.85 23.87
N PRO A 671 -15.37 -1.26 23.49
CA PRO A 671 -14.18 -0.81 24.19
C PRO A 671 -13.88 0.67 23.95
N ARG A 672 -14.24 1.19 22.76
CA ARG A 672 -14.12 2.62 22.42
C ARG A 672 -15.06 3.49 23.26
N ILE A 673 -16.28 3.04 23.51
CA ILE A 673 -17.27 3.72 24.35
C ILE A 673 -16.77 3.78 25.79
N VAL A 674 -16.37 2.63 26.36
CA VAL A 674 -15.84 2.56 27.73
C VAL A 674 -14.66 3.52 27.92
N ARG A 675 -13.67 3.49 27.02
CA ARG A 675 -12.52 4.41 27.10
C ARG A 675 -12.89 5.87 26.84
N GLY A 676 -13.86 6.11 25.96
CA GLY A 676 -14.41 7.44 25.70
C GLY A 676 -15.00 8.06 26.96
N MET A 677 -15.84 7.29 27.66
CA MET A 677 -16.44 7.69 28.94
C MET A 677 -15.36 7.95 30.01
N GLN A 678 -14.35 7.08 30.14
CA GLN A 678 -13.24 7.28 31.08
C GLN A 678 -12.37 8.50 30.75
N ARG A 679 -12.12 8.78 29.46
CA ARG A 679 -11.39 9.98 29.03
C ARG A 679 -12.18 11.25 29.34
N TRP A 680 -13.48 11.23 29.04
CA TRP A 680 -14.36 12.33 29.42
C TRP A 680 -14.33 12.56 30.93
N ALA A 681 -14.49 11.52 31.76
CA ALA A 681 -14.50 11.67 33.21
C ALA A 681 -13.20 12.32 33.74
N ARG A 682 -12.06 11.99 33.15
CA ARG A 682 -10.75 12.57 33.49
C ARG A 682 -10.58 14.02 33.03
N ALA A 683 -11.13 14.38 31.86
CA ALA A 683 -10.96 15.70 31.25
C ALA A 683 -12.08 16.70 31.57
N ALA A 684 -13.20 16.23 32.11
CA ALA A 684 -14.38 17.05 32.38
C ALA A 684 -14.08 18.10 33.46
N ASP A 685 -14.34 19.36 33.11
CA ASP A 685 -14.32 20.48 34.05
C ASP A 685 -15.53 20.40 34.97
N THR A 686 -15.28 20.19 36.27
CA THR A 686 -16.31 20.03 37.29
C THR A 686 -17.23 21.24 37.43
N ALA A 687 -16.78 22.44 37.04
CA ALA A 687 -17.59 23.66 37.14
C ALA A 687 -18.72 23.74 36.10
N GLN A 688 -18.67 22.91 35.04
CA GLN A 688 -19.61 22.96 33.91
C GLN A 688 -20.54 21.74 33.85
N LEU A 689 -20.51 20.85 34.84
CA LEU A 689 -21.27 19.60 34.83
C LEU A 689 -22.65 19.75 35.49
N SER A 690 -23.65 19.10 34.92
CA SER A 690 -24.93 18.86 35.60
C SER A 690 -24.75 17.92 36.80
N ALA A 691 -25.76 17.82 37.67
CA ALA A 691 -25.75 16.86 38.78
C ALA A 691 -25.55 15.41 38.29
N ASP A 692 -26.29 14.99 37.27
CA ASP A 692 -26.18 13.65 36.67
C ASP A 692 -24.79 13.39 36.06
N ALA A 693 -24.22 14.40 35.39
CA ALA A 693 -22.89 14.29 34.81
C ALA A 693 -21.80 14.24 35.90
N SER A 694 -21.99 14.95 37.01
CA SER A 694 -21.09 14.90 38.16
C SER A 694 -21.11 13.52 38.82
N LEU A 695 -22.29 12.91 38.99
CA LEU A 695 -22.45 11.55 39.52
C LEU A 695 -21.84 10.50 38.59
N LEU A 696 -22.06 10.61 37.28
CA LEU A 696 -21.45 9.72 36.30
C LEU A 696 -19.92 9.83 36.30
N ARG A 697 -19.38 11.05 36.40
CA ARG A 697 -17.93 11.28 36.50
C ARG A 697 -17.35 10.58 37.73
N LEU A 698 -17.97 10.76 38.90
CA LEU A 698 -17.54 10.10 40.14
C LEU A 698 -17.59 8.57 40.02
N ALA A 699 -18.68 8.02 39.49
CA ALA A 699 -18.82 6.58 39.26
C ALA A 699 -17.71 6.03 38.34
N LEU A 700 -17.40 6.74 37.25
CA LEU A 700 -16.33 6.36 36.30
C LEU A 700 -14.92 6.51 36.87
N LEU A 701 -14.73 7.32 37.90
CA LEU A 701 -13.46 7.49 38.63
C LEU A 701 -13.34 6.55 39.84
N GLY A 702 -14.29 5.63 40.04
CA GLY A 702 -14.22 4.59 41.06
C GLY A 702 -14.98 4.87 42.35
N ALA A 703 -15.87 5.88 42.37
CA ALA A 703 -16.76 6.07 43.51
C ALA A 703 -17.81 4.94 43.60
N PRO A 704 -18.12 4.42 44.80
CA PRO A 704 -19.15 3.39 44.98
C PRO A 704 -20.52 3.99 44.66
N MET A 705 -21.05 3.67 43.49
CA MET A 705 -22.28 4.23 42.93
C MET A 705 -23.17 3.12 42.36
N ASN A 706 -24.47 3.39 42.20
CA ASN A 706 -25.40 2.47 41.57
C ASN A 706 -24.97 2.17 40.11
N PRO A 707 -24.75 0.89 39.73
CA PRO A 707 -24.38 0.49 38.37
C PRO A 707 -25.29 1.05 37.28
N ALA A 708 -26.57 1.29 37.59
CA ALA A 708 -27.56 1.84 36.66
C ALA A 708 -27.17 3.20 36.05
N VAL A 709 -26.37 4.01 36.76
CA VAL A 709 -25.87 5.31 36.26
C VAL A 709 -24.89 5.10 35.11
N ILE A 710 -23.97 4.14 35.26
CA ILE A 710 -22.99 3.78 34.23
C ILE A 710 -23.70 3.11 33.05
N ASP A 711 -24.64 2.21 33.32
CA ASP A 711 -25.38 1.48 32.29
C ASP A 711 -26.26 2.41 31.44
N SER A 712 -26.94 3.38 32.06
CA SER A 712 -27.73 4.39 31.33
C SER A 712 -26.85 5.25 30.43
N ALA A 713 -25.68 5.69 30.91
CA ALA A 713 -24.74 6.46 30.12
C ALA A 713 -24.16 5.64 28.96
N ARG A 714 -23.80 4.38 29.23
CA ARG A 714 -23.32 3.42 28.24
C ARG A 714 -24.36 3.23 27.13
N GLN A 715 -25.63 2.99 27.47
CA GLN A 715 -26.71 2.82 26.50
C GLN A 715 -26.88 4.05 25.59
N LYS A 716 -26.78 5.27 26.15
CA LYS A 716 -26.84 6.53 25.35
C LYS A 716 -25.69 6.64 24.36
N TRP A 717 -24.47 6.31 24.80
CA TRP A 717 -23.29 6.32 23.94
C TRP A 717 -23.34 5.22 22.88
N GLU A 718 -23.79 4.02 23.24
CA GLU A 718 -24.01 2.91 22.30
C GLU A 718 -25.02 3.28 21.23
N LEU A 719 -26.19 3.78 21.61
CA LEU A 719 -27.22 4.22 20.66
C LEU A 719 -26.68 5.26 19.68
N ALA A 720 -25.89 6.22 20.17
CA ALA A 720 -25.33 7.27 19.34
C ALA A 720 -24.16 6.78 18.46
N ALA A 721 -23.35 5.83 18.93
CA ALA A 721 -22.32 5.18 18.14
C ALA A 721 -22.93 4.31 17.02
N TRP A 722 -24.03 3.60 17.29
CA TRP A 722 -24.75 2.87 16.24
C TRP A 722 -25.41 3.83 15.24
N ARG A 723 -25.93 4.98 15.69
CA ARG A 723 -26.47 6.02 14.78
C ARG A 723 -25.43 6.62 13.82
N SER A 724 -24.14 6.61 14.16
CA SER A 724 -23.08 7.00 13.22
C SER A 724 -22.76 5.91 12.18
N LEU A 725 -23.38 4.73 12.30
CA LEU A 725 -23.29 3.57 11.42
C LEU A 725 -24.70 3.13 10.93
N PRO A 726 -25.43 4.00 10.22
CA PRO A 726 -26.86 3.81 9.96
C PRO A 726 -27.22 2.53 9.19
N CYS A 727 -26.31 1.98 8.39
CA CYS A 727 -26.55 0.69 7.73
C CYS A 727 -26.46 -0.51 8.67
N LEU A 728 -25.67 -0.44 9.74
CA LEU A 728 -25.59 -1.52 10.73
C LEU A 728 -26.66 -1.38 11.82
N ALA A 729 -27.14 -0.14 12.04
CA ALA A 729 -28.15 0.18 13.03
C ALA A 729 -29.60 -0.04 12.56
N ALA A 730 -29.85 0.11 11.25
CA ALA A 730 -31.07 -0.41 10.61
C ALA A 730 -31.08 -1.94 10.69
#